data_AF-A0A7C3J3W3-F1
#
_entry.id   AF-A0A7C3J3W3-F1
#
_cell.length_a   1.000
_cell.length_b   1.000
_cell.length_c   1.000
_cell.angle_alpha   90.00
_cell.angle_beta   90.00
_cell.angle_gamma   90.00
#
_symmetry.space_group_name_H-M   'P 1'
#
loop_
_entity.id
_entity.type
_entity.pdbx_description
1 polymer ?
#
loop_
_entity_poly.entity_id
_entity_poly.type
_entity_poly.pdbx_seq_one_letter_code
_entity_poly.pdbx_strand_id
1 'polypeptide(L)'
;MPTRRWLCIMWLTFVLPSHALGAQKPIQVLATTGDWKNQPWYQNLWMRDKEGKPQIFRGRYIEQKVEAAAPGRFAFTHIPNYIAQQYLDPYYLSQFDVLLIGDIMVHLSDQFQTAVRDFVKGGGGLVYCANHKWGIGMKVKGQPFEETLPTRWPQANEWGEFEDWVDVESFTPDLLSRRHPIVKGLDWAAAPPLGRAVNMPTKKGATVLLATPRVPVLPWQVIGPWPNPDGTGGWDVAYEPEKKVGLAASYKVEGRKEPVRWQRAKPRGTGVLDLNKLLTPNDNVVAYAVIYVKSPDARKVLCSGFADDGMKVWINSKQLPGDPKKNGAWPGKAEAELQSGWNEVLVKCIEKTGWWGFKLELLTPEGKPQTDLAYSCRPAAMRASEQEHVEPAPVLTAWDFGKGRAVFSASIFANDEQSEKFGQGWQDFGKFYAQLLEWVGANSRNRKATLKDAQAEVIATVDFTRPLNAIAPGIFSIHGNEGIKDVALENYMAINPRGAISRGYPDATSIEGVQKGDKWEPENDNDDPTATDWSRINKKGIDAYVAECKAYGTEPILCCHGIQYGSPKWMWKDGHWFGKATERDAAEVAEMVAAFLEHANRGRKGSPTHEMNVKYVDLGNEPELDHNSLPGWVRIVKAVGERVHRDHPGVLVGSYCPYQMRYTRQLLDEAGGEIDWLSFHPYGWTAGEFYRFTDEIQAYARSKGLKNLKLMITEWDFWIQGREKFDYMMTRWFASVPREDLLGTLHYRLWQYVEPIYMFGILWAGWGPKDVVGARGTPIHDAYDAFWIWRDFRGRRVATAKALVTADAPPRLLDHLHLDASESGGKLSALLYYGWAYDGTGYKDYAKGVAYPKVKVNVKLTLPPWAAARKLTVSKATGEGFEVTAKDVAIPAGAKVHVQAIDAEPLTAYSITVE
;
A
#
# COMPACT_ATOMS: atom_id res chain seq x y z
N MET A 1 -27.09 49.36 56.82
CA MET A 1 -26.13 49.19 57.95
C MET A 1 -26.70 48.08 58.82
N PRO A 2 -25.96 47.03 59.21
CA PRO A 2 -24.84 47.17 60.16
C PRO A 2 -23.69 46.15 59.98
N THR A 3 -22.76 46.29 60.91
CA THR A 3 -21.42 45.71 61.07
C THR A 3 -21.34 44.48 61.97
N ARG A 4 -20.28 43.69 61.69
CA ARG A 4 -19.38 42.98 62.63
C ARG A 4 -19.69 41.52 63.03
N ARG A 5 -18.71 40.68 62.66
CA ARG A 5 -18.44 39.26 62.96
C ARG A 5 -18.04 39.05 64.43
N TRP A 6 -18.33 37.86 64.99
CA TRP A 6 -17.39 36.96 65.69
C TRP A 6 -17.94 35.51 65.77
N LEU A 7 -17.06 34.56 65.43
CA LEU A 7 -16.86 33.10 65.70
C LEU A 7 -17.96 32.07 66.07
N CYS A 8 -17.94 30.98 65.26
CA CYS A 8 -17.89 29.52 65.55
C CYS A 8 -18.91 28.78 66.45
N ILE A 9 -19.59 27.74 65.92
CA ILE A 9 -19.32 26.28 66.16
C ILE A 9 -20.39 25.40 65.44
N MET A 10 -19.87 24.36 64.75
CA MET A 10 -20.45 23.06 64.31
C MET A 10 -21.91 22.95 63.84
N TRP A 11 -22.09 22.51 62.59
CA TRP A 11 -23.07 21.47 62.26
C TRP A 11 -22.47 20.47 61.25
N LEU A 12 -22.46 19.19 61.64
CA LEU A 12 -22.07 18.04 60.84
C LEU A 12 -23.35 17.31 60.41
N THR A 13 -23.34 16.88 59.14
CA THR A 13 -24.10 15.77 58.52
C THR A 13 -25.62 15.89 58.34
N PHE A 14 -26.03 16.15 57.08
CA PHE A 14 -26.84 15.18 56.35
C PHE A 14 -26.12 14.80 55.06
N VAL A 15 -25.81 13.50 54.97
CA VAL A 15 -25.37 12.80 53.75
C VAL A 15 -26.55 12.79 52.79
N LEU A 16 -26.39 13.39 51.61
CA LEU A 16 -27.16 13.03 50.43
C LEU A 16 -26.27 12.16 49.54
N PRO A 17 -26.80 11.06 48.96
CA PRO A 17 -26.00 10.08 48.25
C PRO A 17 -25.34 10.72 47.04
N SER A 18 -24.09 10.30 46.80
CA SER A 18 -23.43 10.33 45.51
C SER A 18 -24.43 10.23 44.37
N HIS A 19 -24.72 11.35 43.70
CA HIS A 19 -25.14 11.27 42.31
C HIS A 19 -23.96 10.61 41.61
N ALA A 20 -24.17 9.38 41.16
CA ALA A 20 -23.22 8.65 40.34
C ALA A 20 -22.71 9.62 39.27
N LEU A 21 -21.42 9.97 39.35
CA LEU A 21 -20.67 10.47 38.22
C LEU A 21 -20.86 9.39 37.14
N GLY A 22 -21.80 9.63 36.22
CA GLY A 22 -21.99 8.74 35.08
C GLY A 22 -20.62 8.57 34.44
N ALA A 23 -20.13 7.33 34.36
CA ALA A 23 -18.83 7.03 33.79
C ALA A 23 -18.70 7.78 32.47
N GLN A 24 -17.77 8.74 32.41
CA GLN A 24 -17.54 9.53 31.21
C GLN A 24 -17.18 8.53 30.12
N LYS A 25 -17.94 8.51 29.00
CA LYS A 25 -17.67 7.57 27.92
C LYS A 25 -16.22 7.71 27.47
N PRO A 26 -15.49 6.60 27.24
CA PRO A 26 -14.11 6.67 26.79
C PRO A 26 -14.02 7.38 25.44
N ILE A 27 -12.97 8.18 25.26
CA ILE A 27 -12.62 8.79 23.97
C ILE A 27 -12.30 7.66 22.99
N GLN A 28 -13.02 7.57 21.89
CA GLN A 28 -12.84 6.57 20.86
C GLN A 28 -11.68 6.98 19.95
N VAL A 29 -10.62 6.16 19.90
CA VAL A 29 -9.41 6.44 19.14
C VAL A 29 -9.26 5.41 18.02
N LEU A 30 -9.25 5.87 16.78
CA LEU A 30 -8.91 5.06 15.63
C LEU A 30 -7.42 5.23 15.33
N ALA A 31 -6.64 4.15 15.36
CA ALA A 31 -5.21 4.16 15.08
C ALA A 31 -4.90 3.40 13.78
N THR A 32 -4.21 4.05 12.83
CA THR A 32 -3.76 3.43 11.57
C THR A 32 -2.31 2.92 11.68
N THR A 33 -1.96 1.85 10.94
CA THR A 33 -0.72 1.07 11.13
C THR A 33 0.01 0.75 9.82
N GLY A 34 1.35 0.80 9.80
CA GLY A 34 2.21 0.67 8.60
C GLY A 34 1.98 -0.58 7.71
N ASP A 35 2.26 -0.44 6.41
CA ASP A 35 1.71 -1.26 5.31
C ASP A 35 2.28 -2.68 5.11
N TRP A 36 3.39 -3.06 5.73
CA TRP A 36 4.19 -4.20 5.25
C TRP A 36 4.25 -5.39 6.20
N LYS A 37 3.61 -5.31 7.38
CA LYS A 37 3.79 -6.27 8.47
C LYS A 37 2.48 -6.83 9.03
N ASN A 38 1.41 -6.86 8.22
CA ASN A 38 0.05 -7.08 8.72
C ASN A 38 -0.67 -8.28 8.07
N GLN A 39 0.00 -9.41 7.99
CA GLN A 39 -0.76 -10.66 7.93
C GLN A 39 -1.43 -10.91 9.30
N PRO A 40 -2.64 -11.49 9.39
CA PRO A 40 -3.30 -11.71 10.68
C PRO A 40 -2.53 -12.64 11.65
N TRP A 41 -1.58 -13.44 11.15
CA TRP A 41 -0.63 -14.16 12.00
C TRP A 41 0.40 -13.24 12.67
N TYR A 42 0.68 -12.06 12.11
CA TYR A 42 1.59 -11.04 12.64
C TYR A 42 1.03 -10.28 13.85
N GLN A 43 -0.29 -10.16 13.98
CA GLN A 43 -0.94 -9.45 15.10
C GLN A 43 -1.05 -10.31 16.37
N ASN A 44 -1.03 -11.64 16.23
CA ASN A 44 -1.08 -12.60 17.34
C ASN A 44 0.27 -13.30 17.61
N LEU A 45 1.26 -13.22 16.71
CA LEU A 45 2.63 -13.71 16.91
C LEU A 45 3.62 -12.56 17.05
N TRP A 46 3.87 -12.16 18.29
CA TRP A 46 5.19 -11.90 18.89
C TRP A 46 6.32 -11.81 17.85
N MET A 47 6.51 -10.64 17.25
CA MET A 47 7.69 -10.37 16.42
C MET A 47 8.92 -10.55 17.29
N ARG A 48 9.75 -11.53 17.00
CA ARG A 48 11.04 -11.66 17.66
C ARG A 48 12.02 -10.66 17.02
N ASP A 49 12.70 -9.85 17.81
CA ASP A 49 13.86 -9.07 17.34
C ASP A 49 14.94 -10.02 16.77
N LYS A 50 16.05 -9.47 16.28
CA LYS A 50 17.16 -10.29 15.74
C LYS A 50 17.69 -11.29 16.77
N GLU A 51 17.37 -11.07 18.04
CA GLU A 51 17.78 -11.81 19.23
C GLU A 51 16.66 -12.71 19.80
N GLY A 52 15.50 -12.81 19.13
CA GLY A 52 14.44 -13.70 19.59
C GLY A 52 13.39 -13.06 20.52
N LYS A 53 13.36 -11.75 20.76
CA LYS A 53 12.46 -11.13 21.76
C LYS A 53 11.20 -10.47 21.19
N PRO A 54 10.06 -10.59 21.86
CA PRO A 54 8.75 -10.15 21.35
C PRO A 54 8.67 -8.62 21.26
N GLN A 55 8.23 -8.11 20.12
CA GLN A 55 7.97 -6.69 19.86
C GLN A 55 6.46 -6.47 19.76
N ILE A 56 6.00 -5.37 20.38
CA ILE A 56 4.60 -4.94 20.38
C ILE A 56 4.44 -3.86 19.29
N PHE A 57 3.42 -3.96 18.45
CA PHE A 57 3.11 -2.93 17.45
C PHE A 57 2.76 -1.56 18.10
N ARG A 58 3.09 -0.44 17.44
CA ARG A 58 3.01 0.94 17.97
C ARG A 58 1.69 1.32 18.61
N GLY A 59 0.57 1.11 17.92
CA GLY A 59 -0.74 1.52 18.42
C GLY A 59 -1.08 0.78 19.70
N ARG A 60 -0.73 -0.51 19.79
CA ARG A 60 -0.87 -1.30 21.02
C ARG A 60 0.08 -0.84 22.12
N TYR A 61 1.30 -0.41 21.77
CA TYR A 61 2.23 0.18 22.73
C TYR A 61 1.71 1.51 23.30
N ILE A 62 1.22 2.41 22.44
CA ILE A 62 0.59 3.68 22.85
C ILE A 62 -0.64 3.37 23.70
N GLU A 63 -1.52 2.49 23.25
CA GLU A 63 -2.70 2.03 24.00
C GLU A 63 -2.29 1.54 25.40
N GLN A 64 -1.31 0.65 25.51
CA GLN A 64 -0.84 0.13 26.79
C GLN A 64 -0.30 1.25 27.71
N LYS A 65 0.48 2.18 27.17
CA LYS A 65 1.06 3.29 27.96
C LYS A 65 0.01 4.32 28.35
N VAL A 66 -0.95 4.60 27.48
CA VAL A 66 -2.08 5.49 27.75
C VAL A 66 -3.02 4.87 28.77
N GLU A 67 -3.36 3.58 28.63
CA GLU A 67 -4.19 2.85 29.58
C GLU A 67 -3.54 2.81 30.97
N ALA A 68 -2.21 2.63 31.04
CA ALA A 68 -1.49 2.72 32.31
C ALA A 68 -1.51 4.13 32.92
N ALA A 69 -1.54 5.19 32.10
CA ALA A 69 -1.54 6.58 32.54
C ALA A 69 -2.94 7.14 32.84
N ALA A 70 -3.97 6.63 32.16
CA ALA A 70 -5.35 7.07 32.23
C ALA A 70 -6.31 5.88 31.99
N PRO A 71 -6.43 4.95 32.98
CA PRO A 71 -7.20 3.72 32.81
C PRO A 71 -8.67 3.95 32.42
N GLY A 72 -9.15 3.23 31.41
CA GLY A 72 -10.53 3.27 30.94
C GLY A 72 -10.96 4.60 30.30
N ARG A 73 -10.04 5.56 30.11
CA ARG A 73 -10.35 6.88 29.55
C ARG A 73 -10.45 6.86 28.03
N PHE A 74 -9.81 5.89 27.38
CA PHE A 74 -9.71 5.78 25.93
C PHE A 74 -10.11 4.36 25.48
N ALA A 75 -10.66 4.24 24.29
CA ALA A 75 -10.93 2.95 23.65
C ALA A 75 -10.30 2.97 22.25
N PHE A 76 -9.36 2.06 22.00
CA PHE A 76 -8.62 2.02 20.74
C PHE A 76 -9.20 0.99 19.76
N THR A 77 -9.32 1.40 18.50
CA THR A 77 -9.53 0.54 17.33
C THR A 77 -8.32 0.68 16.42
N HIS A 78 -7.74 -0.44 15.99
CA HIS A 78 -6.51 -0.45 15.18
C HIS A 78 -6.78 -0.98 13.78
N ILE A 79 -6.29 -0.28 12.75
CA ILE A 79 -6.53 -0.62 11.34
C ILE A 79 -5.26 -0.53 10.49
N PRO A 80 -5.02 -1.40 9.50
CA PRO A 80 -3.89 -1.24 8.57
C PRO A 80 -4.01 0.02 7.70
N ASN A 81 -2.88 0.56 7.23
CA ASN A 81 -2.83 1.77 6.40
C ASN A 81 -3.46 1.55 5.02
N TYR A 82 -3.16 0.46 4.31
CA TYR A 82 -3.78 0.15 3.01
C TYR A 82 -5.30 0.08 3.10
N ILE A 83 -5.80 -0.49 4.19
CA ILE A 83 -7.21 -0.53 4.51
C ILE A 83 -7.77 0.86 4.73
N ALA A 84 -7.11 1.64 5.58
CA ALA A 84 -7.58 2.98 5.91
C ALA A 84 -7.78 3.78 4.62
N GLN A 85 -6.81 3.67 3.70
CA GLN A 85 -6.82 4.34 2.40
C GLN A 85 -7.93 3.87 1.46
N GLN A 86 -8.36 2.62 1.55
CA GLN A 86 -9.42 2.06 0.71
C GLN A 86 -10.82 2.33 1.28
N TYR A 87 -10.99 2.21 2.60
CA TYR A 87 -12.31 2.05 3.22
C TYR A 87 -12.74 3.20 4.14
N LEU A 88 -11.82 4.09 4.58
CA LEU A 88 -12.27 5.22 5.40
C LEU A 88 -13.15 6.17 4.59
N ASP A 89 -14.24 6.56 5.23
CA ASP A 89 -15.16 7.59 4.78
C ASP A 89 -15.64 8.44 5.98
N PRO A 90 -16.31 9.57 5.73
CA PRO A 90 -16.80 10.44 6.80
C PRO A 90 -17.74 9.75 7.79
N TYR A 91 -18.49 8.73 7.35
CA TYR A 91 -19.44 8.01 8.19
C TYR A 91 -18.73 7.05 9.14
N TYR A 92 -17.78 6.24 8.65
CA TYR A 92 -17.00 5.36 9.51
C TYR A 92 -16.21 6.16 10.55
N LEU A 93 -15.57 7.26 10.13
CA LEU A 93 -14.83 8.16 11.02
C LEU A 93 -15.73 8.84 12.07
N SER A 94 -17.03 9.00 11.82
CA SER A 94 -17.96 9.63 12.77
C SER A 94 -18.13 8.87 14.10
N GLN A 95 -17.70 7.61 14.14
CA GLN A 95 -17.72 6.77 15.35
C GLN A 95 -16.57 7.08 16.31
N PHE A 96 -15.57 7.81 15.85
CA PHE A 96 -14.34 8.09 16.57
C PHE A 96 -14.26 9.54 16.99
N ASP A 97 -13.56 9.78 18.08
CA ASP A 97 -13.22 11.13 18.54
C ASP A 97 -11.88 11.58 17.98
N VAL A 98 -10.97 10.63 17.82
CA VAL A 98 -9.59 10.88 17.39
C VAL A 98 -9.15 9.88 16.33
N LEU A 99 -8.53 10.38 15.27
CA LEU A 99 -7.80 9.61 14.27
C LEU A 99 -6.30 9.80 14.50
N LEU A 100 -5.62 8.73 14.90
CA LEU A 100 -4.17 8.64 15.08
C LEU A 100 -3.56 7.93 13.88
N ILE A 101 -2.71 8.63 13.14
CA ILE A 101 -2.08 8.14 11.92
C ILE A 101 -0.58 7.98 12.13
N GLY A 102 -0.08 6.78 11.82
CA GLY A 102 1.34 6.46 11.75
C GLY A 102 1.77 5.91 10.40
N ASP A 103 2.87 6.42 9.85
CA ASP A 103 3.60 5.83 8.71
C ASP A 103 2.72 5.51 7.49
N ILE A 104 1.88 6.46 7.02
CA ILE A 104 1.13 6.21 5.78
C ILE A 104 2.06 6.32 4.58
N MET A 105 2.12 5.20 3.86
CA MET A 105 2.80 5.04 2.59
C MET A 105 2.13 5.85 1.47
N VAL A 106 2.97 6.28 0.53
CA VAL A 106 2.72 6.88 -0.78
C VAL A 106 1.32 6.67 -1.38
N HIS A 107 0.76 7.73 -1.97
CA HIS A 107 -0.49 7.74 -2.75
C HIS A 107 -1.80 7.60 -1.95
N LEU A 108 -2.00 8.50 -0.97
CA LEU A 108 -3.31 8.68 -0.32
C LEU A 108 -4.42 8.83 -1.36
N SER A 109 -5.46 7.99 -1.29
CA SER A 109 -6.63 8.13 -2.16
C SER A 109 -7.34 9.47 -1.90
N ASP A 110 -7.88 10.12 -2.93
CA ASP A 110 -8.65 11.37 -2.76
C ASP A 110 -9.81 11.19 -1.77
N GLN A 111 -10.36 9.99 -1.71
CA GLN A 111 -11.39 9.57 -0.77
C GLN A 111 -10.88 9.64 0.68
N PHE A 112 -9.74 8.99 0.99
CA PHE A 112 -9.14 9.03 2.32
C PHE A 112 -8.84 10.48 2.73
N GLN A 113 -8.22 11.24 1.83
CA GLN A 113 -7.84 12.63 2.07
C GLN A 113 -9.06 13.49 2.41
N THR A 114 -10.16 13.32 1.66
CA THR A 114 -11.43 14.01 1.87
C THR A 114 -12.09 13.59 3.19
N ALA A 115 -12.10 12.30 3.50
CA ALA A 115 -12.70 11.76 4.71
C ALA A 115 -12.03 12.32 5.97
N VAL A 116 -10.69 12.31 6.02
CA VAL A 116 -9.94 12.90 7.14
C VAL A 116 -10.22 14.40 7.25
N ARG A 117 -10.22 15.14 6.12
CA ARG A 117 -10.54 16.57 6.12
C ARG A 117 -11.91 16.84 6.73
N ASP A 118 -12.93 16.15 6.27
CA ASP A 118 -14.31 16.41 6.69
C ASP A 118 -14.54 15.97 8.14
N PHE A 119 -13.90 14.88 8.57
CA PHE A 119 -13.89 14.44 9.97
C PHE A 119 -13.33 15.53 10.90
N VAL A 120 -12.13 16.05 10.62
CA VAL A 120 -11.51 17.08 11.46
C VAL A 120 -12.30 18.39 11.37
N LYS A 121 -12.69 18.81 10.16
CA LYS A 121 -13.51 20.02 9.97
C LYS A 121 -14.83 19.96 10.75
N GLY A 122 -15.41 18.76 10.89
CA GLY A 122 -16.65 18.48 11.62
C GLY A 122 -16.52 18.49 13.14
N GLY A 123 -15.31 18.41 13.70
CA GLY A 123 -15.05 18.39 15.14
C GLY A 123 -14.07 17.31 15.60
N GLY A 124 -13.73 16.34 14.74
CA GLY A 124 -12.81 15.26 15.07
C GLY A 124 -11.38 15.72 15.35
N GLY A 125 -10.63 14.92 16.10
CA GLY A 125 -9.21 15.13 16.39
C GLY A 125 -8.30 14.35 15.44
N LEU A 126 -7.25 14.97 14.93
CA LEU A 126 -6.22 14.31 14.11
C LEU A 126 -4.86 14.35 14.81
N VAL A 127 -4.18 13.21 14.90
CA VAL A 127 -2.77 13.12 15.24
C VAL A 127 -2.05 12.46 14.08
N TYR A 128 -1.17 13.19 13.38
CA TYR A 128 -0.38 12.66 12.28
C TYR A 128 1.10 12.63 12.64
N CYS A 129 1.73 11.45 12.52
CA CYS A 129 3.15 11.27 12.84
C CYS A 129 3.93 10.82 11.60
N ALA A 130 4.83 11.68 11.11
CA ALA A 130 5.54 11.51 9.83
C ALA A 130 6.96 10.93 9.99
N ASN A 131 7.32 9.95 9.14
CA ASN A 131 8.59 9.20 9.20
C ASN A 131 9.73 9.86 8.42
N HIS A 132 10.97 9.64 8.89
CA HIS A 132 12.21 10.18 8.33
C HIS A 132 12.93 9.23 7.34
N LYS A 133 12.73 7.90 7.42
CA LYS A 133 13.45 6.92 6.58
C LYS A 133 12.99 6.88 5.13
N TRP A 134 11.78 7.35 4.90
CA TRP A 134 11.10 7.28 3.62
C TRP A 134 10.89 8.71 3.18
N GLY A 135 11.86 9.28 2.46
CA GLY A 135 11.74 10.59 1.81
C GLY A 135 10.71 10.61 0.68
N ILE A 136 9.56 9.94 0.85
CA ILE A 136 8.77 9.49 -0.27
C ILE A 136 7.67 10.50 -0.63
N GLY A 137 7.89 11.12 -1.80
CA GLY A 137 6.93 11.59 -2.80
C GLY A 137 5.46 11.63 -2.41
N MET A 138 4.96 12.80 -2.02
CA MET A 138 3.55 13.02 -1.81
C MET A 138 2.98 14.03 -2.81
N LYS A 139 2.08 13.57 -3.68
CA LYS A 139 1.07 14.41 -4.34
C LYS A 139 0.02 14.91 -3.34
N VAL A 140 0.40 15.34 -2.14
CA VAL A 140 -0.52 15.96 -1.15
C VAL A 140 -0.61 17.48 -1.31
N LYS A 141 0.33 18.08 -2.07
CA LYS A 141 0.34 19.51 -2.34
C LYS A 141 -0.98 19.92 -3.00
N GLY A 142 -1.71 20.84 -2.36
CA GLY A 142 -3.00 21.33 -2.84
C GLY A 142 -4.14 20.33 -2.72
N GLN A 143 -3.99 19.27 -1.91
CA GLN A 143 -5.03 18.28 -1.68
C GLN A 143 -5.77 18.50 -0.34
N PRO A 144 -6.99 17.92 -0.19
CA PRO A 144 -7.78 17.99 1.04
C PRO A 144 -7.03 17.61 2.33
N PHE A 145 -6.12 16.62 2.27
CA PHE A 145 -5.39 16.18 3.45
C PHE A 145 -4.38 17.21 3.93
N GLU A 146 -3.63 17.83 3.01
CA GLU A 146 -2.67 18.88 3.37
C GLU A 146 -3.38 20.00 4.12
N GLU A 147 -4.58 20.43 3.71
CA GLU A 147 -5.35 21.49 4.37
C GLU A 147 -5.51 21.29 5.88
N THR A 148 -5.66 20.02 6.32
CA THR A 148 -5.85 19.65 7.73
C THR A 148 -4.60 19.79 8.57
N LEU A 149 -3.41 19.73 7.94
CA LEU A 149 -2.14 19.67 8.65
C LEU A 149 -1.67 21.06 9.08
N PRO A 150 -1.07 21.20 10.28
CA PRO A 150 -0.45 22.44 10.78
C PRO A 150 0.84 22.86 10.04
N THR A 151 1.40 22.00 9.19
CA THR A 151 2.66 22.21 8.48
C THR A 151 2.47 22.13 6.96
N ARG A 152 3.41 22.71 6.20
CA ARG A 152 3.50 22.62 4.74
C ARG A 152 4.44 21.48 4.36
N TRP A 153 4.14 20.78 3.26
CA TRP A 153 5.02 19.74 2.75
C TRP A 153 6.23 20.33 2.00
N PRO A 154 7.45 19.80 2.19
CA PRO A 154 8.64 20.24 1.47
C PRO A 154 8.50 19.99 -0.03
N GLN A 155 9.07 20.89 -0.85
CA GLN A 155 9.07 20.74 -2.31
C GLN A 155 10.39 20.12 -2.76
N ALA A 156 10.31 19.18 -3.70
CA ALA A 156 11.51 18.72 -4.39
C ALA A 156 12.13 19.89 -5.15
N ASN A 157 13.47 19.93 -5.19
CA ASN A 157 14.20 20.87 -6.03
C ASN A 157 13.99 20.54 -7.53
N GLU A 158 14.56 21.35 -8.42
CA GLU A 158 14.45 21.19 -9.88
C GLU A 158 15.02 19.84 -10.40
N TRP A 159 15.80 19.14 -9.57
CA TRP A 159 16.39 17.83 -9.85
C TRP A 159 15.59 16.65 -9.26
N GLY A 160 14.47 16.93 -8.59
CA GLY A 160 13.64 15.90 -7.94
C GLY A 160 14.17 15.46 -6.56
N GLU A 161 15.16 16.15 -6.00
CA GLU A 161 15.77 15.84 -4.71
C GLU A 161 15.10 16.66 -3.58
N PHE A 162 14.97 16.06 -2.41
CA PHE A 162 14.36 16.69 -1.22
C PHE A 162 15.48 17.21 -0.30
N GLU A 163 15.66 18.53 -0.21
CA GLU A 163 16.79 19.16 0.51
C GLU A 163 16.51 19.48 2.00
N ASP A 164 15.29 19.24 2.50
CA ASP A 164 14.80 19.73 3.80
C ASP A 164 15.05 18.78 4.99
N TRP A 165 16.21 18.13 5.05
CA TRP A 165 16.59 17.26 6.18
C TRP A 165 17.43 18.02 7.20
N VAL A 166 17.03 17.97 8.48
CA VAL A 166 17.91 18.36 9.58
C VAL A 166 18.51 17.08 10.16
N ASP A 167 19.75 16.78 9.76
CA ASP A 167 20.57 15.73 10.39
C ASP A 167 21.05 16.24 11.75
N VAL A 168 20.20 16.02 12.75
CA VAL A 168 20.51 16.22 14.16
C VAL A 168 20.56 14.84 14.81
N GLU A 169 21.73 14.22 14.81
CA GLU A 169 21.93 12.98 15.55
C GLU A 169 21.94 13.30 17.05
N SER A 170 20.84 12.94 17.72
CA SER A 170 20.57 13.03 19.17
C SER A 170 20.51 14.46 19.71
N PHE A 171 19.31 15.05 19.69
CA PHE A 171 19.06 16.37 20.28
C PHE A 171 17.91 16.37 21.30
N THR A 172 17.98 17.27 22.29
CA THR A 172 16.86 17.58 23.18
C THR A 172 16.05 18.72 22.56
N PRO A 173 14.74 18.59 22.29
CA PRO A 173 13.96 19.63 21.63
C PRO A 173 13.79 20.85 22.54
N ASP A 174 13.75 22.02 21.93
CA ASP A 174 13.33 23.24 22.61
C ASP A 174 11.81 23.22 22.82
N LEU A 175 11.38 23.26 24.09
CA LEU A 175 9.98 23.35 24.47
C LEU A 175 9.51 24.81 24.39
N LEU A 176 8.89 25.16 23.25
CA LEU A 176 8.48 26.53 22.94
C LEU A 176 7.16 26.94 23.59
N SER A 177 6.25 25.97 23.82
CA SER A 177 4.88 26.25 24.33
C SER A 177 4.57 25.53 25.65
N ARG A 178 5.36 25.81 26.71
CA ARG A 178 5.28 25.14 28.04
C ARG A 178 3.90 25.08 28.69
N ARG A 179 2.99 26.00 28.35
CA ARG A 179 1.64 26.09 28.94
C ARG A 179 0.58 25.32 28.15
N HIS A 180 0.91 24.83 26.96
CA HIS A 180 -0.05 24.15 26.10
C HIS A 180 -0.50 22.83 26.74
N PRO A 181 -1.81 22.48 26.75
CA PRO A 181 -2.32 21.31 27.45
C PRO A 181 -1.61 19.99 27.11
N ILE A 182 -1.18 19.82 25.86
CA ILE A 182 -0.45 18.63 25.40
C ILE A 182 0.86 18.40 26.16
N VAL A 183 1.62 19.46 26.45
CA VAL A 183 3.00 19.37 26.96
C VAL A 183 3.15 19.86 28.40
N LYS A 184 2.10 20.47 28.95
CA LYS A 184 2.08 21.05 30.29
C LYS A 184 2.34 19.96 31.33
N GLY A 185 3.28 20.22 32.23
CA GLY A 185 3.54 19.35 33.40
C GLY A 185 4.30 18.05 33.10
N LEU A 186 4.78 17.85 31.87
CA LEU A 186 5.61 16.70 31.50
C LEU A 186 7.10 17.01 31.67
N ASP A 187 7.87 16.03 32.14
CA ASP A 187 9.32 16.16 32.30
C ASP A 187 10.05 15.92 30.98
N TRP A 188 10.09 16.95 30.13
CA TRP A 188 10.84 16.93 28.87
C TRP A 188 12.36 16.93 29.05
N ALA A 189 12.87 17.26 30.25
CA ALA A 189 14.31 17.19 30.52
C ALA A 189 14.78 15.74 30.71
N ALA A 190 13.90 14.86 31.20
CA ALA A 190 14.12 13.42 31.29
C ALA A 190 13.75 12.65 30.01
N ALA A 191 13.26 13.34 28.97
CA ALA A 191 12.97 12.68 27.70
C ALA A 191 14.28 12.27 26.99
N PRO A 192 14.35 11.06 26.39
CA PRO A 192 15.49 10.67 25.57
C PRO A 192 15.74 11.67 24.44
N PRO A 193 16.97 11.75 23.90
CA PRO A 193 17.24 12.54 22.71
C PRO A 193 16.35 12.11 21.54
N LEU A 194 15.86 13.08 20.79
CA LEU A 194 15.16 12.83 19.54
C LEU A 194 16.16 12.44 18.43
N GLY A 195 15.72 11.53 17.55
CA GLY A 195 16.43 11.20 16.31
C GLY A 195 16.22 12.23 15.20
N ARG A 196 16.55 11.88 13.95
CA ARG A 196 16.47 12.77 12.78
C ARG A 196 15.09 13.38 12.56
N ALA A 197 15.03 14.64 12.10
CA ALA A 197 13.79 15.36 11.82
C ALA A 197 13.72 15.91 10.40
N VAL A 198 12.53 15.78 9.80
CA VAL A 198 12.18 16.49 8.56
C VAL A 198 11.91 17.95 8.92
N ASN A 199 12.51 18.89 8.20
CA ASN A 199 12.12 20.29 8.33
C ASN A 199 10.78 20.54 7.64
N MET A 200 9.74 20.83 8.42
CA MET A 200 8.37 21.01 7.93
C MET A 200 7.89 22.42 8.25
N PRO A 201 7.95 23.38 7.31
CA PRO A 201 7.57 24.76 7.59
C PRO A 201 6.16 24.85 8.17
N THR A 202 5.98 25.63 9.24
CA THR A 202 4.67 25.79 9.86
C THR A 202 3.74 26.64 8.99
N LYS A 203 2.45 26.32 9.01
CA LYS A 203 1.43 27.18 8.43
C LYS A 203 1.07 28.31 9.38
N LYS A 204 0.54 29.41 8.83
CA LYS A 204 0.07 30.56 9.60
C LYS A 204 -1.05 30.15 10.56
N GLY A 205 -0.84 30.36 11.87
CA GLY A 205 -1.80 29.99 12.91
C GLY A 205 -1.49 28.66 13.61
N ALA A 206 -0.53 27.89 13.11
CA ALA A 206 -0.02 26.71 13.81
C ALA A 206 0.71 27.13 15.09
N THR A 207 0.53 26.39 16.18
CA THR A 207 1.32 26.51 17.39
C THR A 207 2.46 25.49 17.35
N VAL A 208 3.72 25.96 17.44
CA VAL A 208 4.88 25.08 17.62
C VAL A 208 5.04 24.74 19.10
N LEU A 209 4.96 23.45 19.43
CA LEU A 209 5.11 22.96 20.79
C LEU A 209 6.56 22.60 21.11
N LEU A 210 7.18 21.85 20.19
CA LEU A 210 8.57 21.41 20.25
C LEU A 210 9.27 21.77 18.94
N ALA A 211 10.53 22.16 19.00
CA ALA A 211 11.37 22.40 17.83
C ALA A 211 12.80 21.90 18.04
N THR A 212 13.61 21.80 16.99
CA THR A 212 15.05 21.55 17.13
C THR A 212 15.73 22.68 17.90
N PRO A 213 16.84 22.43 18.61
CA PRO A 213 17.62 23.46 19.25
C PRO A 213 18.04 24.55 18.28
N ARG A 214 18.14 25.78 18.78
CA ARG A 214 18.79 26.87 18.05
C ARG A 214 20.29 26.63 17.99
N VAL A 215 20.80 26.18 16.84
CA VAL A 215 22.24 26.03 16.61
C VAL A 215 22.80 27.39 16.15
N PRO A 216 23.83 27.95 16.81
CA PRO A 216 24.53 29.13 16.30
C PRO A 216 25.12 28.83 14.91
N VAL A 217 24.82 29.64 13.90
CA VAL A 217 25.53 29.57 12.63
C VAL A 217 26.92 30.15 12.87
N LEU A 218 27.97 29.48 12.41
CA LEU A 218 29.32 30.06 12.36
C LEU A 218 29.45 30.86 11.05
N PRO A 219 29.28 32.20 11.04
CA PRO A 219 29.42 32.96 9.81
C PRO A 219 30.90 33.10 9.46
N TRP A 220 31.33 32.46 8.38
CA TRP A 220 32.70 32.57 7.89
C TRP A 220 32.83 33.73 6.91
N GLN A 221 33.98 34.41 6.92
CA GLN A 221 34.47 35.11 5.74
C GLN A 221 35.39 34.16 4.99
N VAL A 222 35.18 33.96 3.71
CA VAL A 222 35.99 33.07 2.86
C VAL A 222 36.68 33.90 1.79
N ILE A 223 37.90 33.53 1.44
CA ILE A 223 38.64 34.11 0.33
C ILE A 223 39.41 33.02 -0.41
N GLY A 224 39.61 33.21 -1.70
CA GLY A 224 40.36 32.32 -2.58
C GLY A 224 39.64 32.15 -3.92
N PRO A 225 39.87 31.05 -4.63
CA PRO A 225 40.95 30.09 -4.50
C PRO A 225 42.33 30.64 -4.93
N TRP A 226 43.39 30.15 -4.30
CA TRP A 226 44.77 30.23 -4.76
C TRP A 226 45.19 28.91 -5.41
N PRO A 227 46.21 28.90 -6.30
CA PRO A 227 46.72 27.67 -6.89
C PRO A 227 47.29 26.69 -5.84
N ASN A 228 47.04 25.40 -6.04
CA ASN A 228 47.70 24.29 -5.34
C ASN A 228 48.37 23.38 -6.40
N PRO A 229 49.50 23.80 -7.01
CA PRO A 229 50.16 23.01 -8.04
C PRO A 229 50.51 21.61 -7.51
N ASP A 230 50.32 20.60 -8.36
CA ASP A 230 50.54 19.17 -8.07
C ASP A 230 49.76 18.63 -6.85
N GLY A 231 48.65 19.29 -6.48
CA GLY A 231 47.79 18.91 -5.36
C GLY A 231 48.45 18.98 -3.97
N THR A 232 49.70 19.43 -3.89
CA THR A 232 50.52 19.40 -2.67
C THR A 232 51.32 20.69 -2.45
N GLY A 233 51.61 21.48 -3.49
CA GLY A 233 52.44 22.69 -3.39
C GLY A 233 51.82 23.83 -2.58
N GLY A 234 50.49 23.90 -2.51
CA GLY A 234 49.75 24.89 -1.73
C GLY A 234 49.84 24.68 -0.22
N TRP A 235 50.41 23.57 0.25
CA TRP A 235 50.50 23.25 1.67
C TRP A 235 51.50 24.18 2.40
N ASP A 236 52.73 24.33 1.89
CA ASP A 236 53.80 25.14 2.48
C ASP A 236 53.86 26.60 2.00
N VAL A 237 53.13 26.93 0.92
CA VAL A 237 53.07 28.31 0.43
C VAL A 237 52.19 29.15 1.34
N ALA A 238 52.80 30.16 1.98
CA ALA A 238 52.10 31.15 2.79
C ALA A 238 51.50 32.25 1.89
N TYR A 239 50.20 32.15 1.60
CA TYR A 239 49.47 33.21 0.91
C TYR A 239 49.12 34.36 1.87
N GLU A 240 48.82 35.52 1.32
CA GLU A 240 48.61 36.77 2.09
C GLU A 240 47.63 36.67 3.28
N PRO A 241 46.51 35.92 3.22
CA PRO A 241 45.62 35.76 4.38
C PRO A 241 46.28 35.14 5.62
N GLU A 242 47.33 34.33 5.46
CA GLU A 242 48.08 33.74 6.59
C GLU A 242 48.93 34.77 7.33
N LYS A 243 49.39 35.80 6.63
CA LYS A 243 50.26 36.84 7.20
C LYS A 243 49.43 37.82 8.03
N LYS A 244 48.29 38.25 7.48
CA LYS A 244 47.37 39.17 8.15
C LYS A 244 45.98 39.11 7.50
N VAL A 245 44.96 38.81 8.30
CA VAL A 245 43.57 38.88 7.85
C VAL A 245 43.16 40.34 7.64
N GLY A 246 42.95 40.73 6.37
CA GLY A 246 42.42 42.03 5.99
C GLY A 246 41.10 41.90 5.24
N LEU A 247 39.95 42.00 5.94
CA LEU A 247 38.63 41.77 5.33
C LEU A 247 38.27 42.74 4.18
N ALA A 248 38.89 43.91 4.11
CA ALA A 248 38.72 44.87 3.02
C ALA A 248 39.75 44.68 1.87
N ALA A 249 40.70 43.76 2.03
CA ALA A 249 41.77 43.55 1.06
C ALA A 249 41.25 42.81 -0.18
N SER A 250 41.91 43.08 -1.31
CA SER A 250 41.71 42.37 -2.57
C SER A 250 43.07 41.94 -3.10
N TYR A 251 43.21 40.68 -3.47
CA TYR A 251 44.50 40.10 -3.87
C TYR A 251 44.47 39.65 -5.31
N LYS A 252 45.48 40.04 -6.09
CA LYS A 252 45.69 39.44 -7.42
C LYS A 252 46.24 38.03 -7.25
N VAL A 253 45.68 37.08 -8.01
CA VAL A 253 46.10 35.69 -8.01
C VAL A 253 46.57 35.34 -9.42
N GLU A 254 47.73 34.70 -9.51
CA GLU A 254 48.30 34.27 -10.77
C GLU A 254 47.32 33.34 -11.53
N GLY A 255 47.19 33.53 -12.85
CA GLY A 255 46.24 32.78 -13.68
C GLY A 255 44.78 33.24 -13.59
N ARG A 256 44.44 34.26 -12.79
CA ARG A 256 43.07 34.80 -12.67
C ARG A 256 42.98 36.25 -13.14
N LYS A 257 41.93 36.55 -13.93
CA LYS A 257 41.65 37.90 -14.42
C LYS A 257 41.16 38.83 -13.32
N GLU A 258 40.29 38.32 -12.45
CA GLU A 258 39.72 39.07 -11.33
C GLU A 258 40.48 38.78 -10.02
N PRO A 259 40.69 39.80 -9.16
CA PRO A 259 41.31 39.59 -7.86
C PRO A 259 40.34 38.92 -6.89
N VAL A 260 40.86 38.12 -5.97
CA VAL A 260 40.05 37.48 -4.91
C VAL A 260 39.75 38.47 -3.79
N ARG A 261 38.58 38.33 -3.18
CA ARG A 261 38.09 39.16 -2.08
C ARG A 261 37.41 38.31 -1.03
N TRP A 262 37.38 38.79 0.21
CA TRP A 262 36.62 38.15 1.27
C TRP A 262 35.12 38.24 0.98
N GLN A 263 34.44 37.10 1.06
CA GLN A 263 33.01 36.98 0.89
C GLN A 263 32.40 36.22 2.07
N ARG A 264 31.22 36.62 2.50
CA ARG A 264 30.49 35.90 3.55
C ARG A 264 30.09 34.52 3.04
N ALA A 265 30.33 33.51 3.86
CA ALA A 265 29.92 32.14 3.61
C ALA A 265 29.26 31.55 4.85
N LYS A 266 28.24 30.73 4.64
CA LYS A 266 27.49 30.07 5.71
C LYS A 266 27.62 28.55 5.58
N PRO A 267 27.95 27.83 6.66
CA PRO A 267 27.92 26.38 6.66
C PRO A 267 26.48 25.88 6.53
N ARG A 268 26.29 24.71 5.93
CA ARG A 268 24.98 24.04 5.86
C ARG A 268 24.72 23.23 7.13
N GLY A 269 23.46 22.90 7.41
CA GLY A 269 22.89 22.19 8.56
C GLY A 269 23.82 21.55 9.61
N THR A 270 24.80 20.75 9.19
CA THR A 270 25.76 20.00 10.03
C THR A 270 26.99 20.82 10.51
N GLY A 271 27.11 22.09 10.13
CA GLY A 271 28.27 22.95 10.43
C GLY A 271 29.42 22.85 9.43
N VAL A 272 29.23 22.12 8.32
CA VAL A 272 30.22 21.98 7.23
C VAL A 272 30.13 23.17 6.27
N LEU A 273 31.27 23.78 5.97
CA LEU A 273 31.42 24.82 4.95
C LEU A 273 31.82 24.18 3.62
N ASP A 274 30.87 24.14 2.68
CA ASP A 274 31.04 23.61 1.32
C ASP A 274 31.61 24.70 0.41
N LEU A 275 32.89 24.56 0.04
CA LEU A 275 33.63 25.54 -0.76
C LEU A 275 33.43 25.32 -2.27
N ASN A 276 33.07 24.10 -2.70
CA ASN A 276 32.76 23.79 -4.10
C ASN A 276 31.64 24.67 -4.67
N LYS A 277 30.65 25.01 -3.82
CA LYS A 277 29.53 25.89 -4.23
C LYS A 277 29.87 27.37 -4.19
N LEU A 278 30.99 27.75 -3.59
CA LEU A 278 31.34 29.15 -3.30
C LEU A 278 32.48 29.68 -4.17
N LEU A 279 33.33 28.81 -4.70
CA LEU A 279 34.61 29.16 -5.27
C LEU A 279 34.91 28.32 -6.51
N THR A 280 35.33 28.97 -7.60
CA THR A 280 35.74 28.33 -8.85
C THR A 280 37.03 28.94 -9.38
N PRO A 281 38.04 28.19 -9.84
CA PRO A 281 38.09 26.73 -9.93
C PRO A 281 38.12 26.06 -8.56
N ASN A 282 37.73 24.80 -8.49
CA ASN A 282 37.56 24.06 -7.24
C ASN A 282 38.42 22.79 -7.15
N ASP A 283 39.24 22.50 -8.16
CA ASP A 283 40.27 21.45 -8.09
C ASP A 283 41.66 22.08 -8.03
N ASN A 284 42.58 21.46 -7.29
CA ASN A 284 43.96 21.89 -7.12
C ASN A 284 44.04 23.35 -6.64
N VAL A 285 43.31 23.65 -5.56
CA VAL A 285 43.18 25.00 -5.01
C VAL A 285 43.31 25.07 -3.49
N VAL A 286 43.51 26.29 -2.98
CA VAL A 286 43.52 26.64 -1.56
C VAL A 286 42.57 27.79 -1.28
N ALA A 287 41.84 27.75 -0.18
CA ALA A 287 41.04 28.86 0.33
C ALA A 287 41.31 29.08 1.80
N TYR A 288 40.98 30.29 2.24
CA TYR A 288 41.00 30.66 3.63
C TYR A 288 39.62 31.03 4.11
N ALA A 289 39.31 30.63 5.34
CA ALA A 289 38.09 31.00 6.02
C ALA A 289 38.45 31.59 7.39
N VAL A 290 37.87 32.73 7.76
CA VAL A 290 38.07 33.35 9.08
C VAL A 290 36.74 33.56 9.79
N ILE A 291 36.77 33.36 11.10
CA ILE A 291 35.69 33.68 12.03
C ILE A 291 36.28 34.30 13.30
N TYR A 292 35.50 35.16 13.96
CA TYR A 292 35.85 35.75 15.23
C TYR A 292 35.00 35.15 16.34
N VAL A 293 35.64 34.78 17.46
CA VAL A 293 35.02 34.09 18.59
C VAL A 293 35.20 34.91 19.87
N LYS A 294 34.11 35.37 20.47
CA LYS A 294 34.12 36.05 21.76
C LYS A 294 34.02 35.02 22.89
N SER A 295 35.08 34.93 23.70
CA SER A 295 35.09 34.17 24.95
C SER A 295 34.81 35.10 26.13
N PRO A 296 33.95 34.74 27.09
CA PRO A 296 33.70 35.60 28.25
C PRO A 296 34.94 35.71 29.16
N ASP A 297 35.75 34.66 29.25
CA ASP A 297 37.00 34.59 30.02
C ASP A 297 38.12 33.91 29.20
N ALA A 298 39.34 33.95 29.72
CA ALA A 298 40.45 33.21 29.13
C ALA A 298 40.33 31.72 29.51
N ARG A 299 40.32 30.83 28.52
CA ARG A 299 40.06 29.40 28.74
C ARG A 299 40.76 28.51 27.71
N LYS A 300 41.03 27.26 28.11
CA LYS A 300 41.43 26.19 27.20
C LYS A 300 40.21 25.62 26.49
N VAL A 301 40.36 25.35 25.21
CA VAL A 301 39.33 24.72 24.37
C VAL A 301 39.96 23.59 23.56
N LEU A 302 39.15 22.59 23.24
CA LEU A 302 39.51 21.57 22.26
C LEU A 302 38.96 21.99 20.90
N CYS A 303 39.86 22.34 19.99
CA CYS A 303 39.49 22.60 18.61
C CYS A 303 39.38 21.25 17.90
N SER A 304 38.23 20.96 17.28
CA SER A 304 37.90 19.67 16.64
C SER A 304 37.30 19.91 15.26
N GLY A 305 37.68 19.12 14.26
CA GLY A 305 37.21 19.35 12.90
C GLY A 305 37.86 18.46 11.86
N PHE A 306 37.41 18.60 10.62
CA PHE A 306 37.98 17.90 9.47
C PHE A 306 37.92 18.79 8.22
N ALA A 307 38.72 18.45 7.22
CA ALA A 307 38.59 18.90 5.84
C ALA A 307 38.81 17.68 4.93
N ASP A 308 38.42 17.77 3.67
CA ASP A 308 38.56 16.66 2.72
C ASP A 308 40.02 16.26 2.50
N ASP A 309 40.81 17.14 1.87
CA ASP A 309 42.23 16.87 1.58
C ASP A 309 43.19 17.38 2.67
N GLY A 310 43.03 18.63 3.11
CA GLY A 310 43.96 19.21 4.08
C GLY A 310 43.50 20.50 4.73
N MET A 311 43.88 20.69 5.98
CA MET A 311 43.55 21.89 6.75
C MET A 311 44.71 22.37 7.61
N LYS A 312 44.87 23.69 7.77
CA LYS A 312 45.67 24.32 8.83
C LYS A 312 44.78 25.31 9.60
N VAL A 313 45.00 25.44 10.91
CA VAL A 313 44.17 26.28 11.78
C VAL A 313 45.07 27.19 12.62
N TRP A 314 44.70 28.46 12.73
CA TRP A 314 45.34 29.45 13.59
C TRP A 314 44.31 30.04 14.56
N ILE A 315 44.72 30.27 15.80
CA ILE A 315 43.97 31.08 16.77
C ILE A 315 44.84 32.26 17.20
N ASN A 316 44.34 33.48 17.04
CA ASN A 316 45.08 34.73 17.31
C ASN A 316 46.47 34.74 16.65
N SER A 317 46.52 34.41 15.36
CA SER A 317 47.74 34.30 14.56
C SER A 317 48.75 33.23 15.02
N LYS A 318 48.44 32.43 16.05
CA LYS A 318 49.24 31.27 16.48
C LYS A 318 48.71 30.01 15.79
N GLN A 319 49.54 29.39 14.96
CA GLN A 319 49.19 28.12 14.30
C GLN A 319 49.05 27.02 15.36
N LEU A 320 47.98 26.24 15.27
CA LEU A 320 47.80 25.05 16.08
C LEU A 320 48.72 23.92 15.56
N PRO A 321 49.15 22.99 16.43
CA PRO A 321 50.01 21.88 16.02
C PRO A 321 49.37 21.02 14.92
N GLY A 322 50.11 20.80 13.83
CA GLY A 322 49.76 19.88 12.76
C GLY A 322 50.38 18.50 12.96
N ASP A 323 49.89 17.47 12.26
CA ASP A 323 50.49 16.14 12.21
C ASP A 323 51.74 16.14 11.30
N PRO A 324 52.96 15.97 11.84
CA PRO A 324 54.18 15.97 11.04
C PRO A 324 54.20 14.88 9.96
N LYS A 325 53.47 13.77 10.17
CA LYS A 325 53.39 12.64 9.23
C LYS A 325 52.49 12.90 8.02
N LYS A 326 51.66 13.94 8.09
CA LYS A 326 50.75 14.35 7.00
C LYS A 326 51.21 15.66 6.35
N ASN A 327 52.51 15.93 6.41
CA ASN A 327 53.10 17.24 6.18
C ASN A 327 52.29 18.23 7.01
N GLY A 328 52.47 18.35 8.32
CA GLY A 328 51.79 19.30 9.24
C GLY A 328 50.28 19.58 9.08
N ALA A 329 49.49 18.71 8.43
CA ALA A 329 48.06 18.88 8.26
C ALA A 329 47.34 18.74 9.61
N TRP A 330 46.17 19.35 9.73
CA TRP A 330 45.36 19.29 10.95
C TRP A 330 45.09 17.83 11.38
N PRO A 331 45.44 17.44 12.63
CA PRO A 331 45.30 16.06 13.11
C PRO A 331 43.84 15.65 13.43
N GLY A 332 42.87 16.53 13.18
CA GLY A 332 41.47 16.34 13.54
C GLY A 332 41.10 17.01 14.86
N LYS A 333 42.02 17.04 15.83
CA LYS A 333 41.84 17.68 17.14
C LYS A 333 43.14 18.29 17.66
N ALA A 334 43.09 19.50 18.21
CA ALA A 334 44.20 20.08 18.96
C ALA A 334 43.71 21.02 20.07
N GLU A 335 44.48 21.10 21.16
CA GLU A 335 44.24 22.07 22.22
C GLU A 335 44.56 23.48 21.74
N ALA A 336 43.74 24.44 22.16
CA ALA A 336 43.96 25.85 21.93
C ALA A 336 43.56 26.68 23.14
N GLU A 337 44.04 27.92 23.18
CA GLU A 337 43.72 28.87 24.25
C GLU A 337 42.97 30.06 23.65
N LEU A 338 41.79 30.33 24.21
CA LEU A 338 41.05 31.56 23.96
C LEU A 338 41.43 32.59 25.02
N GLN A 339 41.64 33.83 24.59
CA GLN A 339 41.72 35.00 25.45
C GLN A 339 40.31 35.48 25.79
N SER A 340 40.14 36.15 26.94
CA SER A 340 38.88 36.87 27.21
C SER A 340 38.66 37.94 26.14
N GLY A 341 37.43 38.07 25.65
CA GLY A 341 37.11 38.93 24.51
C GLY A 341 37.20 38.19 23.18
N TRP A 342 37.44 38.95 22.09
CA TRP A 342 37.40 38.42 20.73
C TRP A 342 38.71 37.76 20.33
N ASN A 343 38.61 36.57 19.75
CA ASN A 343 39.69 35.76 19.24
C ASN A 343 39.51 35.56 17.72
N GLU A 344 40.58 35.68 16.95
CA GLU A 344 40.56 35.37 15.51
C GLU A 344 40.84 33.88 15.29
N VAL A 345 39.98 33.20 14.52
CA VAL A 345 40.20 31.81 14.09
C VAL A 345 40.28 31.79 12.56
N LEU A 346 41.47 31.48 12.04
CA LEU A 346 41.73 31.37 10.61
C LEU A 346 41.93 29.90 10.24
N VAL A 347 41.31 29.48 9.14
CA VAL A 347 41.42 28.15 8.56
C VAL A 347 41.97 28.28 7.14
N LYS A 348 42.97 27.49 6.80
CA LYS A 348 43.39 27.21 5.42
C LYS A 348 42.83 25.85 5.03
N CYS A 349 42.03 25.79 3.98
CA CYS A 349 41.47 24.55 3.43
C CYS A 349 42.10 24.28 2.06
N ILE A 350 42.64 23.08 1.88
CA ILE A 350 43.39 22.66 0.70
C ILE A 350 42.57 21.61 -0.04
N GLU A 351 42.62 21.66 -1.36
CA GLU A 351 41.90 20.78 -2.28
C GLU A 351 42.81 20.27 -3.38
N LYS A 352 42.63 19.00 -3.76
CA LYS A 352 43.21 18.35 -4.93
C LYS A 352 42.16 18.14 -6.00
N THR A 353 41.18 17.28 -5.75
CA THR A 353 40.10 16.98 -6.70
C THR A 353 38.90 16.41 -5.97
N GLY A 354 37.69 16.85 -6.31
CA GLY A 354 36.46 16.26 -5.78
C GLY A 354 35.69 17.19 -4.85
N TRP A 355 35.38 16.74 -3.63
CA TRP A 355 34.51 17.50 -2.72
C TRP A 355 35.32 18.42 -1.80
N TRP A 356 35.19 19.73 -1.99
CA TRP A 356 35.95 20.69 -1.20
C TRP A 356 35.15 21.31 -0.06
N GLY A 357 35.60 21.10 1.18
CA GLY A 357 35.03 21.75 2.35
C GLY A 357 35.69 21.37 3.67
N PHE A 358 35.25 22.03 4.75
CA PHE A 358 35.71 21.73 6.10
C PHE A 358 34.63 21.96 7.17
N LYS A 359 34.85 21.40 8.35
CA LYS A 359 34.10 21.68 9.58
C LYS A 359 35.08 21.94 10.73
N LEU A 360 34.76 22.93 11.56
CA LEU A 360 35.52 23.25 12.77
C LEU A 360 34.58 23.59 13.93
N GLU A 361 34.85 23.02 15.10
CA GLU A 361 34.10 23.21 16.34
C GLU A 361 35.08 23.53 17.49
N LEU A 362 34.65 24.41 18.40
CA LEU A 362 35.34 24.67 19.65
C LEU A 362 34.57 23.98 20.78
N LEU A 363 35.19 22.99 21.39
CA LEU A 363 34.61 22.15 22.45
C LEU A 363 35.26 22.49 23.80
N THR A 364 34.65 22.02 24.89
CA THR A 364 35.32 21.97 26.20
C THR A 364 36.51 21.00 26.13
N PRO A 365 37.50 21.09 27.05
CA PRO A 365 38.59 20.12 27.12
C PRO A 365 38.12 18.65 27.17
N GLU A 366 36.92 18.40 27.72
CA GLU A 366 36.27 17.08 27.80
C GLU A 366 35.50 16.69 26.52
N GLY A 367 35.53 17.53 25.47
CA GLY A 367 34.88 17.26 24.19
C GLY A 367 33.38 17.59 24.12
N LYS A 368 32.86 18.43 25.02
CA LYS A 368 31.44 18.85 25.00
C LYS A 368 31.25 20.18 24.25
N PRO A 369 30.06 20.48 23.69
CA PRO A 369 29.81 21.78 23.05
C PRO A 369 29.96 22.97 24.00
N GLN A 370 30.60 24.05 23.55
CA GLN A 370 30.63 25.33 24.25
C GLN A 370 29.28 26.05 24.06
N THR A 371 28.68 26.57 25.12
CA THR A 371 27.34 27.18 25.09
C THR A 371 27.33 28.70 25.31
N ASP A 372 28.48 29.28 25.68
CA ASP A 372 28.64 30.68 26.07
C ASP A 372 29.58 31.49 25.16
N LEU A 373 30.08 30.88 24.08
CA LEU A 373 30.85 31.58 23.04
C LEU A 373 29.92 32.34 22.10
N ALA A 374 30.35 33.53 21.67
CA ALA A 374 29.68 34.27 20.59
C ALA A 374 30.55 34.33 19.34
N TYR A 375 29.94 34.36 18.16
CA TYR A 375 30.64 34.27 16.87
C TYR A 375 30.33 35.47 15.98
N SER A 376 31.28 35.86 15.12
CA SER A 376 31.12 36.99 14.19
C SER A 376 31.98 36.81 12.94
N CYS A 377 31.50 37.30 11.80
CA CYS A 377 32.26 37.39 10.54
C CYS A 377 33.06 38.70 10.42
N ARG A 378 33.16 39.47 11.50
CA ARG A 378 33.87 40.77 11.56
C ARG A 378 34.64 40.90 12.88
N PRO A 379 35.81 41.56 12.86
CA PRO A 379 36.57 41.84 14.08
C PRO A 379 35.83 42.81 15.01
N ALA A 380 36.24 42.83 16.29
CA ALA A 380 35.63 43.56 17.40
C ALA A 380 35.30 45.06 17.11
N ALA A 381 36.03 45.70 16.21
CA ALA A 381 35.87 47.10 15.85
C ALA A 381 34.60 47.41 15.00
N MET A 382 33.88 46.41 14.48
CA MET A 382 32.70 46.60 13.63
C MET A 382 31.43 45.93 14.20
N ARG A 383 31.02 46.45 15.36
CA ARG A 383 29.72 46.39 16.08
C ARG A 383 29.05 45.04 16.42
N ALA A 384 28.48 45.09 17.62
CA ALA A 384 27.62 44.13 18.30
C ALA A 384 26.25 44.01 17.64
N SER A 385 25.80 42.76 17.39
CA SER A 385 24.42 42.25 17.64
C SER A 385 23.95 41.12 16.70
N GLU A 386 24.73 40.64 15.74
CA GLU A 386 24.26 39.56 14.83
C GLU A 386 24.62 38.17 15.37
N GLN A 387 23.79 37.61 16.25
CA GLN A 387 23.71 36.16 16.42
C GLN A 387 22.70 35.64 15.39
N GLU A 388 23.19 35.10 14.27
CA GLU A 388 22.36 34.32 13.36
C GLU A 388 22.32 32.87 13.85
N HIS A 389 21.12 32.33 14.06
CA HIS A 389 20.89 30.92 14.39
C HIS A 389 20.30 30.19 13.18
N VAL A 390 20.51 28.87 13.10
CA VAL A 390 19.69 28.02 12.24
C VAL A 390 18.25 28.11 12.74
N GLU A 391 17.31 28.42 11.83
CA GLU A 391 15.89 28.45 12.16
C GLU A 391 15.48 27.09 12.74
N PRO A 392 14.88 27.05 13.95
CA PRO A 392 14.54 25.80 14.59
C PRO A 392 13.42 25.10 13.82
N ALA A 393 13.69 23.88 13.36
CA ALA A 393 12.71 23.07 12.64
C ALA A 393 11.63 22.58 13.62
N PRO A 394 10.34 22.74 13.30
CA PRO A 394 9.26 22.30 14.17
C PRO A 394 9.21 20.77 14.26
N VAL A 395 9.15 20.26 15.49
CA VAL A 395 9.07 18.82 15.79
C VAL A 395 7.62 18.43 16.08
N LEU A 396 6.92 19.21 16.90
CA LEU A 396 5.53 18.97 17.29
C LEU A 396 4.74 20.25 17.11
N THR A 397 3.68 20.20 16.32
CA THR A 397 2.85 21.37 15.99
C THR A 397 1.36 21.04 16.14
N ALA A 398 0.58 22.03 16.56
CA ALA A 398 -0.85 21.90 16.81
C ALA A 398 -1.65 23.00 16.10
N TRP A 399 -2.89 22.72 15.70
CA TRP A 399 -3.73 23.59 14.88
C TRP A 399 -5.22 23.32 15.09
N ASP A 400 -6.03 24.38 15.16
CA ASP A 400 -7.50 24.29 15.12
C ASP A 400 -7.97 24.34 13.65
N PHE A 401 -8.62 23.28 13.15
CA PHE A 401 -9.08 23.19 11.76
C PHE A 401 -10.59 22.97 11.71
N GLY A 402 -11.32 23.96 11.19
CA GLY A 402 -12.78 23.94 11.24
C GLY A 402 -13.26 23.94 12.69
N LYS A 403 -14.00 22.90 13.07
CA LYS A 403 -14.45 22.69 14.46
C LYS A 403 -13.52 21.76 15.25
N GLY A 404 -12.63 21.03 14.59
CA GLY A 404 -11.74 20.05 15.21
C GLY A 404 -10.33 20.57 15.38
N ARG A 405 -9.42 19.64 15.66
CA ARG A 405 -8.01 19.92 15.97
C ARG A 405 -7.09 18.91 15.28
N ALA A 406 -5.92 19.38 14.88
CA ALA A 406 -4.89 18.56 14.28
C ALA A 406 -3.55 18.77 14.97
N VAL A 407 -2.78 17.70 15.09
CA VAL A 407 -1.39 17.69 15.54
C VAL A 407 -0.53 17.00 14.50
N PHE A 408 0.61 17.59 14.20
CA PHE A 408 1.67 16.97 13.40
C PHE A 408 2.89 16.76 14.27
N SER A 409 3.48 15.56 14.18
CA SER A 409 4.78 15.26 14.77
C SER A 409 5.76 14.73 13.72
N ALA A 410 6.95 15.33 13.67
CA ALA A 410 8.09 14.77 12.96
C ALA A 410 8.81 13.71 13.82
N SER A 411 9.57 12.81 13.17
CA SER A 411 10.63 11.99 13.80
C SER A 411 10.15 10.77 14.59
N ILE A 412 10.71 10.55 15.80
CA ILE A 412 10.65 9.31 16.61
C ILE A 412 9.24 8.77 16.89
N PHE A 413 8.21 9.59 16.72
CA PHE A 413 6.82 9.18 16.86
C PHE A 413 6.29 8.52 15.59
N ALA A 414 7.09 8.31 14.56
CA ALA A 414 6.58 7.92 13.24
C ALA A 414 6.52 6.42 12.98
N ASN A 415 7.45 5.63 13.53
CA ASN A 415 7.46 4.18 13.40
C ASN A 415 7.54 3.48 14.77
N ASP A 416 7.15 2.20 14.76
CA ASP A 416 6.97 1.36 15.95
C ASP A 416 8.24 1.25 16.79
N GLU A 417 9.35 0.92 16.14
CA GLU A 417 10.63 0.72 16.80
C GLU A 417 11.12 2.00 17.50
N GLN A 418 10.93 3.16 16.88
CA GLN A 418 11.37 4.44 17.45
C GLN A 418 10.46 4.94 18.57
N SER A 419 9.14 4.74 18.43
CA SER A 419 8.18 5.12 19.47
C SER A 419 8.36 4.26 20.72
N GLU A 420 8.58 2.97 20.55
CA GLU A 420 8.85 2.05 21.66
C GLU A 420 10.17 2.40 22.35
N LYS A 421 11.27 2.54 21.59
CA LYS A 421 12.59 2.90 22.14
C LYS A 421 12.54 4.20 22.92
N PHE A 422 11.85 5.21 22.40
CA PHE A 422 11.68 6.47 23.10
C PHE A 422 10.82 6.34 24.35
N GLY A 423 9.67 5.66 24.26
CA GLY A 423 8.77 5.46 25.40
C GLY A 423 9.35 4.57 26.51
N GLN A 424 10.25 3.64 26.20
CA GLN A 424 10.98 2.85 27.20
C GLN A 424 11.88 3.73 28.08
N GLY A 425 12.44 4.81 27.51
CA GLY A 425 13.30 5.76 28.21
C GLY A 425 12.58 6.95 28.84
N TRP A 426 11.27 7.14 28.60
CA TRP A 426 10.52 8.30 29.07
C TRP A 426 9.26 7.95 29.88
N GLN A 427 9.27 8.30 31.16
CA GLN A 427 8.23 7.94 32.13
C GLN A 427 6.88 8.59 31.81
N ASP A 428 6.91 9.79 31.25
CA ASP A 428 5.73 10.59 30.95
C ASP A 428 5.13 10.31 29.55
N PHE A 429 5.66 9.31 28.82
CA PHE A 429 5.18 8.96 27.48
C PHE A 429 3.67 8.65 27.42
N GLY A 430 3.16 7.87 28.38
CA GLY A 430 1.74 7.57 28.47
C GLY A 430 0.88 8.80 28.76
N LYS A 431 1.36 9.68 29.66
CA LYS A 431 0.69 10.95 29.99
C LYS A 431 0.69 11.91 28.81
N PHE A 432 1.79 11.98 28.06
CA PHE A 432 1.89 12.77 26.83
C PHE A 432 0.80 12.39 25.84
N TYR A 433 0.67 11.11 25.51
CA TYR A 433 -0.35 10.65 24.57
C TYR A 433 -1.76 10.82 25.14
N ALA A 434 -1.99 10.61 26.44
CA ALA A 434 -3.29 10.89 27.06
C ALA A 434 -3.68 12.37 26.92
N GLN A 435 -2.77 13.30 27.24
CA GLN A 435 -3.00 14.76 27.09
C GLN A 435 -3.20 15.16 25.62
N LEU A 436 -2.45 14.55 24.71
CA LEU A 436 -2.56 14.74 23.27
C LEU A 436 -3.96 14.34 22.78
N LEU A 437 -4.36 13.10 23.04
CA LEU A 437 -5.64 12.51 22.59
C LEU A 437 -6.83 13.26 23.20
N GLU A 438 -6.76 13.62 24.48
CA GLU A 438 -7.80 14.41 25.14
C GLU A 438 -7.92 15.81 24.52
N TRP A 439 -6.80 16.47 24.22
CA TRP A 439 -6.83 17.80 23.62
C TRP A 439 -7.40 17.80 22.20
N VAL A 440 -6.98 16.85 21.34
CA VAL A 440 -7.50 16.79 19.96
C VAL A 440 -8.96 16.31 19.91
N GLY A 441 -9.37 15.41 20.80
CA GLY A 441 -10.73 14.86 20.85
C GLY A 441 -11.77 15.76 21.54
N ALA A 442 -11.35 16.83 22.23
CA ALA A 442 -12.24 17.66 23.05
C ALA A 442 -13.41 18.30 22.29
N ASN A 443 -13.26 18.55 20.99
CA ASN A 443 -14.30 19.15 20.15
C ASN A 443 -15.12 18.11 19.37
N SER A 444 -14.81 16.83 19.56
CA SER A 444 -15.51 15.75 18.88
C SER A 444 -16.99 15.81 19.21
N ARG A 445 -17.79 15.69 18.15
CA ARG A 445 -19.24 15.64 18.25
C ARG A 445 -19.76 14.22 18.35
N ASN A 446 -18.90 13.22 18.60
CA ASN A 446 -19.27 11.80 18.59
C ASN A 446 -20.59 11.57 19.34
N ARG A 447 -21.64 11.36 18.55
CA ARG A 447 -22.95 10.94 19.03
C ARG A 447 -22.96 9.44 18.81
N LYS A 448 -22.54 8.67 19.82
CA LYS A 448 -22.78 7.22 19.88
C LYS A 448 -24.29 6.88 20.04
N ALA A 449 -25.17 7.70 19.47
CA ALA A 449 -26.60 7.50 19.40
C ALA A 449 -26.93 6.92 18.01
N THR A 450 -27.35 5.64 18.02
CA THR A 450 -28.27 5.03 17.05
C THR A 450 -27.88 5.09 15.56
N LEU A 451 -26.76 4.48 15.17
CA LEU A 451 -26.55 4.06 13.78
C LEU A 451 -26.92 2.59 13.55
N LYS A 452 -26.85 1.74 14.58
CA LYS A 452 -27.37 0.36 14.54
C LYS A 452 -28.89 0.31 14.27
N ASP A 453 -29.60 1.39 14.62
CA ASP A 453 -31.06 1.48 14.57
C ASP A 453 -31.59 2.42 13.47
N ALA A 454 -30.70 3.09 12.72
CA ALA A 454 -31.11 3.98 11.63
C ALA A 454 -31.56 3.15 10.42
N GLN A 455 -32.87 2.99 10.21
CA GLN A 455 -33.39 2.33 9.02
C GLN A 455 -33.23 3.24 7.80
N ALA A 456 -32.25 2.94 6.97
CA ALA A 456 -32.16 3.50 5.64
C ALA A 456 -33.11 2.75 4.70
N GLU A 457 -33.84 3.49 3.87
CA GLU A 457 -34.69 2.93 2.82
C GLU A 457 -34.07 3.24 1.45
N VAL A 458 -34.02 2.23 0.60
CA VAL A 458 -33.46 2.30 -0.76
C VAL A 458 -34.49 1.77 -1.75
N ILE A 459 -34.61 2.44 -2.90
CA ILE A 459 -35.32 1.91 -4.07
C ILE A 459 -34.27 1.31 -5.01
N ALA A 460 -34.38 0.01 -5.25
CA ALA A 460 -33.61 -0.73 -6.24
C ALA A 460 -34.50 -0.98 -7.46
N THR A 461 -34.18 -0.41 -8.61
CA THR A 461 -34.96 -0.60 -9.85
C THR A 461 -34.26 -1.59 -10.76
N VAL A 462 -35.02 -2.54 -11.29
CA VAL A 462 -34.62 -3.48 -12.33
C VAL A 462 -35.58 -3.34 -13.49
N ASP A 463 -35.06 -3.16 -14.71
CA ASP A 463 -35.87 -3.01 -15.91
C ASP A 463 -35.57 -4.14 -16.91
N PHE A 464 -36.31 -5.24 -16.81
CA PHE A 464 -36.17 -6.39 -17.70
C PHE A 464 -36.58 -6.10 -19.14
N THR A 465 -37.20 -4.94 -19.42
CA THR A 465 -37.53 -4.53 -20.79
C THR A 465 -36.37 -3.81 -21.49
N ARG A 466 -35.30 -3.49 -20.75
CA ARG A 466 -34.15 -2.74 -21.23
C ARG A 466 -32.87 -3.59 -21.18
N PRO A 467 -32.62 -4.44 -22.19
CA PRO A 467 -31.44 -5.31 -22.23
C PRO A 467 -30.13 -4.50 -22.31
N LEU A 468 -29.08 -5.05 -21.71
CA LEU A 468 -27.70 -4.58 -21.77
C LEU A 468 -26.81 -5.65 -22.44
N ASN A 469 -25.57 -5.83 -21.96
CA ASN A 469 -24.59 -6.77 -22.48
C ASN A 469 -24.95 -8.23 -22.21
N ALA A 470 -24.46 -9.14 -23.06
CA ALA A 470 -24.48 -10.57 -22.76
C ALA A 470 -23.52 -10.86 -21.60
N ILE A 471 -23.91 -11.77 -20.71
CA ILE A 471 -23.05 -12.27 -19.65
C ILE A 471 -22.16 -13.34 -20.27
N ALA A 472 -20.84 -13.22 -20.09
CA ALA A 472 -19.94 -14.26 -20.53
C ALA A 472 -20.28 -15.58 -19.81
N PRO A 473 -20.53 -16.69 -20.53
CA PRO A 473 -20.90 -17.96 -19.89
C PRO A 473 -19.86 -18.44 -18.86
N GLY A 474 -18.59 -18.10 -19.09
CA GLY A 474 -17.49 -18.46 -18.22
C GLY A 474 -17.37 -17.66 -16.92
N ILE A 475 -18.23 -16.68 -16.61
CA ILE A 475 -18.09 -15.90 -15.36
C ILE A 475 -18.21 -16.78 -14.12
N PHE A 476 -19.02 -17.84 -14.12
CA PHE A 476 -19.21 -18.72 -12.96
C PHE A 476 -18.46 -20.04 -13.13
N SER A 477 -17.19 -19.96 -13.55
CA SER A 477 -16.37 -21.12 -13.88
C SER A 477 -15.58 -21.65 -12.71
N ILE A 478 -15.18 -22.92 -12.82
CA ILE A 478 -14.47 -23.67 -11.80
C ILE A 478 -13.32 -24.42 -12.49
N HIS A 479 -12.15 -24.33 -11.90
CA HIS A 479 -10.97 -25.10 -12.27
C HIS A 479 -11.10 -26.51 -11.68
N GLY A 480 -10.71 -27.55 -12.41
CA GLY A 480 -10.64 -28.94 -11.92
C GLY A 480 -11.98 -29.54 -11.51
N ASN A 481 -12.63 -30.25 -12.44
CA ASN A 481 -13.91 -30.95 -12.23
C ASN A 481 -13.79 -32.48 -12.30
N GLU A 482 -12.57 -33.01 -12.20
CA GLU A 482 -12.29 -34.42 -12.47
C GLU A 482 -12.97 -35.39 -11.49
N GLY A 483 -13.64 -36.39 -12.06
CA GLY A 483 -14.07 -37.59 -11.35
C GLY A 483 -15.22 -37.37 -10.37
N ILE A 484 -16.02 -36.30 -10.52
CA ILE A 484 -17.13 -35.99 -9.63
C ILE A 484 -18.28 -36.99 -9.83
N LYS A 485 -18.77 -37.55 -8.72
CA LYS A 485 -19.84 -38.56 -8.69
C LYS A 485 -20.84 -38.29 -7.57
N ASP A 486 -21.97 -38.97 -7.64
CA ASP A 486 -22.98 -39.05 -6.58
C ASP A 486 -23.44 -37.66 -6.07
N VAL A 487 -23.51 -37.47 -4.75
CA VAL A 487 -24.00 -36.24 -4.12
C VAL A 487 -23.13 -35.02 -4.47
N ALA A 488 -21.83 -35.20 -4.70
CA ALA A 488 -20.98 -34.09 -5.14
C ALA A 488 -21.37 -33.62 -6.55
N LEU A 489 -21.77 -34.56 -7.43
CA LEU A 489 -22.29 -34.23 -8.75
C LEU A 489 -23.65 -33.54 -8.63
N GLU A 490 -24.55 -34.02 -7.77
CA GLU A 490 -25.83 -33.35 -7.51
C GLU A 490 -25.63 -31.89 -7.05
N ASN A 491 -24.73 -31.66 -6.08
CA ASN A 491 -24.42 -30.33 -5.57
C ASN A 491 -23.77 -29.43 -6.63
N TYR A 492 -22.90 -29.99 -7.46
CA TYR A 492 -22.28 -29.26 -8.57
C TYR A 492 -23.31 -28.90 -9.64
N MET A 493 -24.21 -29.81 -10.00
CA MET A 493 -25.28 -29.50 -10.96
C MET A 493 -26.28 -28.49 -10.40
N ALA A 494 -26.49 -28.45 -9.08
CA ALA A 494 -27.37 -27.49 -8.42
C ALA A 494 -26.89 -26.03 -8.48
N ILE A 495 -25.57 -25.79 -8.66
CA ILE A 495 -25.04 -24.43 -8.91
C ILE A 495 -25.11 -24.01 -10.39
N ASN A 496 -25.69 -24.87 -11.24
CA ASN A 496 -25.90 -24.64 -12.67
C ASN A 496 -24.60 -24.30 -13.43
N PRO A 497 -23.70 -25.29 -13.64
CA PRO A 497 -22.42 -25.09 -14.31
C PRO A 497 -22.55 -24.96 -15.83
N ARG A 498 -23.77 -24.95 -16.39
CA ARG A 498 -23.96 -24.90 -17.84
C ARG A 498 -23.36 -23.63 -18.44
N GLY A 499 -22.53 -23.82 -19.46
CA GLY A 499 -21.79 -22.75 -20.13
C GLY A 499 -20.54 -22.29 -19.38
N ALA A 500 -20.28 -22.80 -18.17
CA ALA A 500 -19.02 -22.52 -17.48
C ALA A 500 -17.85 -23.15 -18.23
N ILE A 501 -16.67 -22.59 -18.04
CA ILE A 501 -15.41 -23.12 -18.57
C ILE A 501 -14.84 -24.06 -17.53
N SER A 502 -14.52 -25.28 -17.94
CA SER A 502 -13.82 -26.25 -17.12
C SER A 502 -12.38 -26.27 -17.58
N ARG A 503 -11.45 -25.90 -16.70
CA ARG A 503 -10.01 -26.12 -16.89
C ARG A 503 -9.68 -27.42 -16.17
N GLY A 504 -9.68 -28.53 -16.89
CA GLY A 504 -9.19 -29.79 -16.35
C GLY A 504 -7.69 -29.70 -16.12
N TYR A 505 -7.18 -30.48 -15.17
CA TYR A 505 -5.82 -30.96 -15.20
C TYR A 505 -5.80 -32.18 -16.09
N PRO A 506 -4.99 -32.20 -17.15
CA PRO A 506 -4.81 -33.48 -17.76
C PRO A 506 -3.33 -33.74 -18.04
N ASP A 507 -3.00 -34.99 -17.78
CA ASP A 507 -2.10 -35.80 -18.59
C ASP A 507 -2.47 -35.75 -20.11
N ALA A 508 -3.08 -34.70 -20.65
CA ALA A 508 -3.48 -34.56 -22.06
C ALA A 508 -2.40 -33.90 -22.91
N THR A 509 -1.42 -33.25 -22.30
CA THR A 509 -0.14 -33.02 -22.96
C THR A 509 0.76 -34.25 -22.83
N SER A 510 0.40 -35.27 -22.04
CA SER A 510 1.24 -36.46 -21.86
C SER A 510 1.15 -37.43 -23.04
N ILE A 511 2.14 -38.31 -23.12
CA ILE A 511 2.28 -39.33 -24.15
C ILE A 511 1.78 -40.66 -23.59
N GLU A 512 1.05 -41.44 -24.39
CA GLU A 512 0.60 -42.77 -24.01
C GLU A 512 1.79 -43.64 -23.58
N GLY A 513 1.70 -44.18 -22.35
CA GLY A 513 2.72 -45.06 -21.76
C GLY A 513 3.76 -44.38 -20.88
N VAL A 514 3.73 -43.05 -20.70
CA VAL A 514 4.67 -42.31 -19.82
C VAL A 514 4.00 -41.96 -18.49
N GLN A 515 4.55 -42.40 -17.34
CA GLN A 515 3.98 -42.10 -16.02
C GLN A 515 4.37 -40.70 -15.50
N LYS A 516 3.53 -40.16 -14.61
CA LYS A 516 3.76 -38.88 -13.92
C LYS A 516 5.02 -38.94 -13.04
N GLY A 517 6.07 -38.26 -13.48
CA GLY A 517 7.36 -38.18 -12.77
C GLY A 517 8.52 -38.91 -13.46
N ASP A 518 8.22 -39.74 -14.46
CA ASP A 518 9.24 -40.24 -15.38
C ASP A 518 9.63 -39.11 -16.34
N LYS A 519 10.89 -39.13 -16.81
CA LYS A 519 11.33 -38.21 -17.87
C LYS A 519 10.35 -38.34 -19.02
N TRP A 520 9.67 -37.24 -19.33
CA TRP A 520 8.70 -37.08 -20.41
C TRP A 520 9.30 -37.27 -21.82
N GLU A 521 10.47 -37.90 -21.95
CA GLU A 521 10.98 -38.39 -23.21
C GLU A 521 10.54 -39.86 -23.36
N PRO A 522 9.68 -40.20 -24.34
CA PRO A 522 9.53 -41.59 -24.74
C PRO A 522 10.88 -42.08 -25.28
N GLU A 523 11.24 -43.32 -24.99
CA GLU A 523 12.29 -44.01 -25.74
C GLU A 523 11.92 -43.94 -27.24
N ASN A 524 12.80 -43.22 -27.94
CA ASN A 524 12.81 -42.79 -29.32
C ASN A 524 12.78 -43.95 -30.33
N ASP A 525 11.81 -43.98 -31.25
CA ASP A 525 11.83 -44.86 -32.43
C ASP A 525 11.48 -44.15 -33.76
N ASN A 526 12.23 -43.10 -34.14
CA ASN A 526 12.57 -42.88 -35.56
C ASN A 526 13.62 -41.78 -35.73
N ASP A 527 14.79 -42.14 -36.27
CA ASP A 527 15.85 -41.40 -37.00
C ASP A 527 16.26 -39.93 -36.66
N ASP A 528 15.61 -39.24 -35.73
CA ASP A 528 16.09 -37.99 -35.10
C ASP A 528 15.77 -38.01 -33.59
N PRO A 529 16.78 -38.16 -32.70
CA PRO A 529 16.58 -38.19 -31.25
C PRO A 529 16.09 -36.88 -30.63
N THR A 530 15.65 -35.90 -31.42
CA THR A 530 15.32 -34.55 -30.95
C THR A 530 13.93 -34.01 -31.34
N ALA A 531 13.05 -34.83 -31.93
CA ALA A 531 11.64 -34.48 -32.22
C ALA A 531 10.66 -35.46 -31.55
N THR A 532 9.57 -34.95 -30.96
CA THR A 532 8.57 -35.81 -30.26
C THR A 532 7.57 -36.37 -31.26
N ASP A 533 7.25 -37.67 -31.16
CA ASP A 533 6.15 -38.26 -31.92
C ASP A 533 4.80 -37.92 -31.28
N TRP A 534 4.19 -36.82 -31.74
CA TRP A 534 2.87 -36.37 -31.29
C TRP A 534 1.70 -37.27 -31.72
N SER A 535 1.93 -38.30 -32.54
CA SER A 535 0.90 -39.30 -32.85
C SER A 535 0.51 -40.14 -31.63
N ARG A 536 1.41 -40.21 -30.63
CA ARG A 536 1.27 -40.92 -29.35
C ARG A 536 0.70 -40.08 -28.21
N ILE A 537 0.13 -38.91 -28.48
CA ILE A 537 -0.53 -38.09 -27.45
C ILE A 537 -1.61 -38.92 -26.71
N ASN A 538 -1.86 -38.63 -25.43
CA ASN A 538 -2.82 -39.36 -24.59
C ASN A 538 -4.29 -39.17 -25.02
N LYS A 539 -4.68 -39.80 -26.12
CA LYS A 539 -6.01 -39.70 -26.75
C LYS A 539 -7.13 -40.09 -25.78
N LYS A 540 -6.91 -41.16 -25.01
CA LYS A 540 -7.87 -41.62 -23.99
C LYS A 540 -8.12 -40.57 -22.91
N GLY A 541 -7.07 -39.89 -22.44
CA GLY A 541 -7.19 -38.80 -21.47
C GLY A 541 -7.94 -37.60 -22.04
N ILE A 542 -7.65 -37.23 -23.28
CA ILE A 542 -8.34 -36.14 -24.00
C ILE A 542 -9.83 -36.45 -24.14
N ASP A 543 -10.18 -37.66 -24.61
CA ASP A 543 -11.57 -38.07 -24.82
C ASP A 543 -12.36 -38.10 -23.50
N ALA A 544 -11.73 -38.59 -22.43
CA ALA A 544 -12.35 -38.62 -21.10
C ALA A 544 -12.66 -37.21 -20.58
N TYR A 545 -11.72 -36.28 -20.73
CA TYR A 545 -11.89 -34.89 -20.31
C TYR A 545 -12.98 -34.16 -21.11
N VAL A 546 -13.00 -34.32 -22.43
CA VAL A 546 -14.05 -33.74 -23.29
C VAL A 546 -15.42 -34.33 -22.96
N ALA A 547 -15.51 -35.64 -22.75
CA ALA A 547 -16.76 -36.31 -22.38
C ALA A 547 -17.28 -35.85 -21.02
N GLU A 548 -16.41 -35.66 -20.03
CA GLU A 548 -16.77 -35.15 -18.71
C GLU A 548 -17.30 -33.71 -18.79
N CYS A 549 -16.60 -32.82 -19.50
CA CYS A 549 -17.07 -31.45 -19.72
C CYS A 549 -18.45 -31.43 -20.39
N LYS A 550 -18.67 -32.28 -21.39
CA LYS A 550 -19.97 -32.43 -22.06
C LYS A 550 -21.06 -32.93 -21.11
N ALA A 551 -20.75 -33.88 -20.22
CA ALA A 551 -21.69 -34.39 -19.22
C ALA A 551 -22.14 -33.30 -18.23
N TYR A 552 -21.25 -32.36 -17.90
CA TYR A 552 -21.54 -31.23 -17.01
C TYR A 552 -22.09 -30.00 -17.73
N GLY A 553 -22.09 -30.00 -19.07
CA GLY A 553 -22.49 -28.84 -19.88
C GLY A 553 -21.49 -27.68 -19.81
N THR A 554 -20.21 -27.96 -19.51
CA THR A 554 -19.12 -26.98 -19.47
C THR A 554 -18.30 -26.99 -20.76
N GLU A 555 -17.64 -25.88 -21.07
CA GLU A 555 -16.69 -25.77 -22.20
C GLU A 555 -15.27 -26.13 -21.74
N PRO A 556 -14.56 -27.06 -22.40
CA PRO A 556 -13.20 -27.41 -22.04
C PRO A 556 -12.19 -26.37 -22.53
N ILE A 557 -11.13 -26.17 -21.75
CA ILE A 557 -9.89 -25.46 -22.14
C ILE A 557 -8.71 -26.44 -22.11
N LEU A 558 -7.81 -26.34 -23.09
CA LEU A 558 -6.48 -26.96 -23.03
C LEU A 558 -5.58 -26.08 -22.18
N CYS A 559 -5.07 -26.58 -21.06
CA CYS A 559 -3.97 -25.95 -20.33
C CYS A 559 -2.69 -26.76 -20.53
N CYS A 560 -1.65 -26.13 -21.08
CA CYS A 560 -0.36 -26.79 -21.26
C CYS A 560 0.45 -26.82 -19.96
N HIS A 561 0.01 -27.60 -18.96
CA HIS A 561 0.64 -27.68 -17.62
C HIS A 561 2.13 -28.07 -17.64
N GLY A 562 2.60 -28.75 -18.69
CA GLY A 562 4.04 -28.99 -18.88
C GLY A 562 4.87 -27.70 -18.94
N ILE A 563 4.23 -26.57 -19.24
CA ILE A 563 4.80 -25.24 -19.41
C ILE A 563 4.43 -24.39 -18.19
N GLN A 564 5.22 -24.50 -17.11
CA GLN A 564 4.98 -23.87 -15.79
C GLN A 564 6.27 -23.61 -15.02
N TYR A 565 6.29 -22.66 -14.07
CA TYR A 565 7.32 -22.51 -13.01
C TYR A 565 8.76 -22.90 -13.42
N GLY A 566 9.37 -22.10 -14.30
CA GLY A 566 10.76 -22.31 -14.74
C GLY A 566 11.04 -23.62 -15.47
N SER A 567 10.01 -24.29 -16.03
CA SER A 567 10.06 -25.60 -16.69
C SER A 567 9.12 -25.64 -17.91
N PRO A 568 9.50 -26.30 -19.02
CA PRO A 568 9.37 -27.75 -19.08
C PRO A 568 10.73 -28.44 -19.02
N LYS A 569 11.05 -29.08 -17.89
CA LYS A 569 12.27 -29.90 -17.70
C LYS A 569 12.42 -31.03 -18.73
N TRP A 570 11.35 -31.33 -19.47
CA TRP A 570 11.29 -32.40 -20.46
C TRP A 570 11.49 -31.95 -21.90
N MET A 571 11.29 -30.67 -22.19
CA MET A 571 11.50 -30.10 -23.52
C MET A 571 12.97 -29.77 -23.74
N TRP A 572 13.70 -29.50 -22.66
CA TRP A 572 15.08 -29.03 -22.69
C TRP A 572 16.02 -30.12 -22.16
N LYS A 573 16.70 -30.86 -23.06
CA LYS A 573 17.66 -31.91 -22.69
C LYS A 573 18.81 -31.42 -21.80
N ASP A 574 19.18 -30.15 -21.92
CA ASP A 574 20.19 -29.44 -21.12
C ASP A 574 19.57 -28.65 -19.95
N GLY A 575 18.25 -28.69 -19.76
CA GLY A 575 17.52 -28.02 -18.68
C GLY A 575 17.49 -26.49 -18.78
N HIS A 576 17.68 -25.92 -19.97
CA HIS A 576 17.76 -24.47 -20.14
C HIS A 576 16.45 -23.72 -19.85
N TRP A 577 16.53 -22.52 -19.28
CA TRP A 577 15.38 -21.67 -18.91
C TRP A 577 14.61 -21.08 -20.13
N PHE A 578 13.33 -20.70 -19.96
CA PHE A 578 12.45 -20.09 -20.98
C PHE A 578 13.12 -19.01 -21.85
N GLY A 579 14.03 -18.21 -21.29
CA GLY A 579 14.78 -17.18 -22.03
C GLY A 579 15.62 -17.68 -23.19
N LYS A 580 15.91 -18.98 -23.23
CA LYS A 580 16.74 -19.65 -24.23
C LYS A 580 15.95 -20.50 -25.22
N ALA A 581 14.62 -20.55 -25.13
CA ALA A 581 13.79 -21.31 -26.06
C ALA A 581 14.10 -20.93 -27.51
N THR A 582 14.46 -21.87 -28.35
CA THR A 582 14.81 -21.68 -29.76
C THR A 582 13.56 -21.67 -30.66
N GLU A 583 13.71 -21.31 -31.93
CA GLU A 583 12.62 -21.44 -32.92
C GLU A 583 12.13 -22.88 -33.06
N ARG A 584 13.03 -23.85 -32.89
CA ARG A 584 12.69 -25.27 -32.88
C ARG A 584 11.80 -25.62 -31.70
N ASP A 585 12.16 -25.18 -30.49
CA ASP A 585 11.39 -25.46 -29.28
C ASP A 585 9.98 -24.84 -29.39
N ALA A 586 9.88 -23.63 -29.94
CA ALA A 586 8.61 -22.99 -30.21
C ALA A 586 7.75 -23.77 -31.22
N ALA A 587 8.36 -24.28 -32.30
CA ALA A 587 7.68 -25.13 -33.28
C ALA A 587 7.18 -26.45 -32.66
N GLU A 588 7.97 -27.06 -31.78
CA GLU A 588 7.60 -28.30 -31.07
C GLU A 588 6.36 -28.11 -30.19
N VAL A 589 6.28 -26.99 -29.47
CA VAL A 589 5.08 -26.63 -28.69
C VAL A 589 3.86 -26.42 -29.60
N ALA A 590 4.06 -25.80 -30.76
CA ALA A 590 3.00 -25.61 -31.74
C ALA A 590 2.47 -26.93 -32.29
N GLU A 591 3.33 -27.92 -32.55
CA GLU A 591 2.91 -29.27 -32.95
C GLU A 591 2.16 -30.00 -31.83
N MET A 592 2.62 -29.91 -30.59
CA MET A 592 1.91 -30.47 -29.43
C MET A 592 0.46 -29.96 -29.35
N VAL A 593 0.28 -28.63 -29.42
CA VAL A 593 -1.04 -28.01 -29.34
C VAL A 593 -1.90 -28.39 -30.54
N ALA A 594 -1.32 -28.42 -31.75
CA ALA A 594 -2.04 -28.82 -32.95
C ALA A 594 -2.50 -30.29 -32.87
N ALA A 595 -1.64 -31.22 -32.44
CA ALA A 595 -1.99 -32.63 -32.29
C ALA A 595 -3.12 -32.86 -31.28
N PHE A 596 -3.07 -32.15 -30.14
CA PHE A 596 -4.19 -32.15 -29.19
C PHE A 596 -5.49 -31.68 -29.86
N LEU A 597 -5.46 -30.53 -30.56
CA LEU A 597 -6.66 -29.96 -31.17
C LEU A 597 -7.20 -30.82 -32.30
N GLU A 598 -6.34 -31.42 -33.12
CA GLU A 598 -6.75 -32.36 -34.18
C GLU A 598 -7.49 -33.57 -33.60
N HIS A 599 -7.01 -34.14 -32.49
CA HIS A 599 -7.69 -35.25 -31.83
C HIS A 599 -8.99 -34.78 -31.14
N ALA A 600 -8.89 -33.77 -30.27
CA ALA A 600 -10.02 -33.29 -29.47
C ALA A 600 -11.18 -32.79 -30.34
N ASN A 601 -10.89 -32.12 -31.46
CA ASN A 601 -11.89 -31.58 -32.37
C ASN A 601 -12.25 -32.51 -33.54
N ARG A 602 -11.85 -33.78 -33.47
CA ARG A 602 -12.17 -34.84 -34.45
C ARG A 602 -11.76 -34.47 -35.89
N GLY A 603 -10.59 -33.87 -36.02
CA GLY A 603 -9.98 -33.40 -37.25
C GLY A 603 -10.11 -31.88 -37.46
N ARG A 604 -9.69 -31.41 -38.63
CA ARG A 604 -9.72 -29.99 -39.01
C ARG A 604 -11.07 -29.59 -39.59
N LYS A 605 -11.36 -28.28 -39.57
CA LYS A 605 -12.56 -27.71 -40.18
C LYS A 605 -12.65 -28.11 -41.67
N GLY A 606 -13.73 -28.77 -42.06
CA GLY A 606 -13.92 -29.34 -43.41
C GLY A 606 -13.78 -30.87 -43.47
N SER A 607 -13.26 -31.52 -42.41
CA SER A 607 -13.36 -32.98 -42.27
C SER A 607 -14.82 -33.41 -42.04
N PRO A 608 -15.29 -34.54 -42.60
CA PRO A 608 -16.63 -35.07 -42.36
C PRO A 608 -16.96 -35.33 -40.89
N THR A 609 -15.95 -35.49 -40.04
CA THR A 609 -16.08 -35.84 -38.62
C THR A 609 -15.81 -34.67 -37.68
N HIS A 610 -15.49 -33.48 -38.19
CA HIS A 610 -15.06 -32.34 -37.37
C HIS A 610 -16.18 -31.87 -36.42
N GLU A 611 -15.84 -31.74 -35.14
CA GLU A 611 -16.71 -31.22 -34.07
C GLU A 611 -15.85 -30.34 -33.16
N MET A 612 -16.16 -29.05 -33.05
CA MET A 612 -15.40 -28.13 -32.19
C MET A 612 -15.71 -28.39 -30.71
N ASN A 613 -15.01 -29.35 -30.11
CA ASN A 613 -15.15 -29.71 -28.71
C ASN A 613 -14.33 -28.80 -27.79
N VAL A 614 -13.12 -28.40 -28.20
CA VAL A 614 -12.22 -27.51 -27.46
C VAL A 614 -11.99 -26.23 -28.24
N LYS A 615 -12.37 -25.12 -27.61
CA LYS A 615 -12.29 -23.77 -28.18
C LYS A 615 -11.17 -22.93 -27.59
N TYR A 616 -10.76 -23.17 -26.34
CA TYR A 616 -9.78 -22.32 -25.65
C TYR A 616 -8.47 -23.09 -25.44
N VAL A 617 -7.35 -22.41 -25.67
CA VAL A 617 -6.00 -22.86 -25.35
C VAL A 617 -5.36 -21.86 -24.39
N ASP A 618 -4.89 -22.32 -23.23
CA ASP A 618 -4.07 -21.60 -22.26
C ASP A 618 -2.63 -22.15 -22.33
N LEU A 619 -1.72 -21.38 -22.91
CA LEU A 619 -0.40 -21.88 -23.32
C LEU A 619 0.54 -22.28 -22.18
N GLY A 620 0.24 -21.90 -20.93
CA GLY A 620 1.05 -22.31 -19.80
C GLY A 620 0.47 -21.84 -18.48
N ASN A 621 0.82 -22.57 -17.42
CA ASN A 621 0.40 -22.24 -16.07
C ASN A 621 1.50 -21.48 -15.34
N GLU A 622 1.31 -20.16 -15.15
CA GLU A 622 2.24 -19.31 -14.40
C GLU A 622 3.71 -19.45 -14.85
N PRO A 623 4.03 -19.25 -16.14
CA PRO A 623 5.42 -19.07 -16.54
C PRO A 623 6.01 -17.87 -15.77
N GLU A 624 7.20 -18.02 -15.21
CA GLU A 624 7.91 -16.93 -14.55
C GLU A 624 8.40 -15.93 -15.62
N LEU A 625 7.62 -14.88 -15.89
CA LEU A 625 7.88 -13.91 -16.95
C LEU A 625 8.58 -12.64 -16.44
N ASP A 626 9.85 -12.48 -16.83
CA ASP A 626 10.68 -11.32 -16.60
C ASP A 626 11.50 -10.96 -17.85
N HIS A 627 12.42 -10.00 -17.74
CA HIS A 627 13.29 -9.58 -18.84
C HIS A 627 14.14 -10.72 -19.46
N ASN A 628 14.40 -11.80 -18.72
CA ASN A 628 15.19 -12.93 -19.21
C ASN A 628 14.32 -13.98 -19.89
N SER A 629 13.17 -14.33 -19.32
CA SER A 629 12.28 -15.37 -19.90
C SER A 629 11.41 -14.87 -21.06
N LEU A 630 11.04 -13.59 -21.06
CA LEU A 630 10.03 -13.07 -21.98
C LEU A 630 10.35 -13.27 -23.47
N PRO A 631 11.60 -13.09 -23.98
CA PRO A 631 11.89 -13.29 -25.40
C PRO A 631 11.59 -14.71 -25.91
N GLY A 632 11.88 -15.74 -25.11
CA GLY A 632 11.56 -17.11 -25.49
C GLY A 632 10.07 -17.43 -25.36
N TRP A 633 9.39 -16.83 -24.36
CA TRP A 633 7.94 -16.91 -24.26
C TRP A 633 7.24 -16.31 -25.49
N VAL A 634 7.69 -15.13 -25.94
CA VAL A 634 7.20 -14.49 -27.17
C VAL A 634 7.34 -15.42 -28.38
N ARG A 635 8.49 -16.10 -28.54
CA ARG A 635 8.67 -17.07 -29.64
C ARG A 635 7.66 -18.20 -29.60
N ILE A 636 7.43 -18.80 -28.43
CA ILE A 636 6.44 -19.87 -28.24
C ILE A 636 5.03 -19.37 -28.58
N VAL A 637 4.62 -18.22 -28.02
CA VAL A 637 3.28 -17.66 -28.25
C VAL A 637 3.03 -17.41 -29.74
N LYS A 638 4.01 -16.83 -30.44
CA LYS A 638 3.90 -16.61 -31.89
C LYS A 638 3.76 -17.90 -32.67
N ALA A 639 4.66 -18.87 -32.43
CA ALA A 639 4.64 -20.13 -33.16
C ALA A 639 3.31 -20.89 -32.97
N VAL A 640 2.79 -20.91 -31.75
CA VAL A 640 1.52 -21.57 -31.46
C VAL A 640 0.34 -20.81 -32.06
N GLY A 641 0.27 -19.49 -31.87
CA GLY A 641 -0.82 -18.68 -32.41
C GLY A 641 -0.87 -18.74 -33.95
N GLU A 642 0.25 -18.54 -34.63
CA GLU A 642 0.34 -18.65 -36.10
C GLU A 642 -0.11 -20.04 -36.59
N ARG A 643 0.28 -21.11 -35.89
CA ARG A 643 -0.11 -22.48 -36.20
C ARG A 643 -1.61 -22.71 -36.00
N VAL A 644 -2.12 -22.38 -34.81
CA VAL A 644 -3.51 -22.64 -34.41
C VAL A 644 -4.48 -21.80 -35.23
N HIS A 645 -4.21 -20.51 -35.43
CA HIS A 645 -5.07 -19.62 -36.21
C HIS A 645 -5.18 -20.06 -37.67
N ARG A 646 -4.07 -20.57 -38.25
CA ARG A 646 -4.05 -21.10 -39.62
C ARG A 646 -4.84 -22.39 -39.76
N ASP A 647 -4.61 -23.37 -38.87
CA ASP A 647 -5.07 -24.74 -39.08
C ASP A 647 -6.37 -25.08 -38.32
N HIS A 648 -6.70 -24.32 -37.27
CA HIS A 648 -7.86 -24.51 -36.39
C HIS A 648 -8.68 -23.21 -36.23
N PRO A 649 -9.23 -22.64 -37.32
CA PRO A 649 -9.93 -21.36 -37.27
C PRO A 649 -11.14 -21.42 -36.32
N GLY A 650 -11.17 -20.51 -35.36
CA GLY A 650 -12.21 -20.41 -34.32
C GLY A 650 -11.77 -20.89 -32.93
N VAL A 651 -10.61 -21.54 -32.81
CA VAL A 651 -9.91 -21.77 -31.54
C VAL A 651 -9.25 -20.47 -31.09
N LEU A 652 -9.32 -20.16 -29.80
CA LEU A 652 -8.77 -18.96 -29.18
C LEU A 652 -7.49 -19.28 -28.39
N VAL A 653 -6.40 -18.61 -28.72
CA VAL A 653 -5.08 -18.82 -28.09
C VAL A 653 -4.83 -17.79 -27.00
N GLY A 654 -4.53 -18.30 -25.81
CA GLY A 654 -4.32 -17.53 -24.59
C GLY A 654 -2.87 -17.53 -24.12
N SER A 655 -2.42 -16.40 -23.58
CA SER A 655 -1.09 -16.28 -22.99
C SER A 655 -1.17 -15.78 -21.55
N TYR A 656 -0.31 -16.30 -20.67
CA TYR A 656 -0.20 -15.80 -19.31
C TYR A 656 0.34 -14.36 -19.30
N CYS A 657 -0.34 -13.47 -18.60
CA CYS A 657 0.03 -12.06 -18.57
C CYS A 657 1.08 -11.77 -17.48
N PRO A 658 2.21 -11.11 -17.81
CA PRO A 658 3.09 -10.53 -16.80
C PRO A 658 2.35 -9.46 -15.97
N TYR A 659 2.58 -9.40 -14.67
CA TYR A 659 2.00 -8.36 -13.80
C TYR A 659 2.69 -6.99 -13.93
N GLN A 660 3.91 -6.94 -14.49
CA GLN A 660 4.61 -5.67 -14.72
C GLN A 660 4.27 -5.13 -16.11
N MET A 661 3.63 -3.95 -16.17
CA MET A 661 3.18 -3.34 -17.44
C MET A 661 4.27 -3.22 -18.51
N ARG A 662 5.55 -3.03 -18.14
CA ARG A 662 6.65 -3.00 -19.13
C ARG A 662 6.76 -4.31 -19.92
N TYR A 663 6.60 -5.45 -19.25
CA TYR A 663 6.68 -6.78 -19.86
C TYR A 663 5.39 -7.10 -20.61
N THR A 664 4.23 -6.70 -20.08
CA THR A 664 2.95 -6.83 -20.79
C THR A 664 2.96 -6.06 -22.11
N ARG A 665 3.48 -4.83 -22.11
CA ARG A 665 3.59 -4.02 -23.33
C ARG A 665 4.51 -4.66 -24.35
N GLN A 666 5.65 -5.19 -23.92
CA GLN A 666 6.58 -5.92 -24.78
C GLN A 666 5.93 -7.18 -25.38
N LEU A 667 5.23 -7.98 -24.57
CA LEU A 667 4.49 -9.15 -25.04
C LEU A 667 3.47 -8.78 -26.14
N LEU A 668 2.69 -7.72 -25.92
CA LEU A 668 1.69 -7.26 -26.88
C LEU A 668 2.31 -6.67 -28.15
N ASP A 669 3.45 -5.98 -28.04
CA ASP A 669 4.15 -5.42 -29.18
C ASP A 669 4.75 -6.51 -30.08
N GLU A 670 5.28 -7.58 -29.49
CA GLU A 670 6.00 -8.63 -30.23
C GLU A 670 5.11 -9.80 -30.67
N ALA A 671 4.08 -10.15 -29.88
CA ALA A 671 3.23 -11.31 -30.10
C ALA A 671 1.72 -11.02 -30.03
N GLY A 672 1.29 -9.78 -29.78
CA GLY A 672 -0.12 -9.48 -29.53
C GLY A 672 -1.08 -9.79 -30.67
N GLY A 673 -0.60 -9.86 -31.92
CA GLY A 673 -1.39 -10.29 -33.08
C GLY A 673 -1.78 -11.77 -33.05
N GLU A 674 -1.07 -12.57 -32.26
CA GLU A 674 -1.24 -14.02 -32.13
C GLU A 674 -1.87 -14.42 -30.78
N ILE A 675 -2.36 -13.45 -30.02
CA ILE A 675 -2.99 -13.64 -28.70
C ILE A 675 -4.45 -13.20 -28.78
N ASP A 676 -5.38 -14.13 -28.58
CA ASP A 676 -6.81 -13.80 -28.45
C ASP A 676 -7.19 -13.37 -27.05
N TRP A 677 -6.51 -13.91 -26.03
CA TRP A 677 -6.81 -13.60 -24.64
C TRP A 677 -5.62 -13.71 -23.69
N LEU A 678 -5.72 -13.02 -22.55
CA LEU A 678 -4.71 -13.07 -21.49
C LEU A 678 -5.23 -13.78 -20.23
N SER A 679 -4.45 -14.72 -19.68
CA SER A 679 -4.69 -15.37 -18.38
C SER A 679 -4.10 -14.58 -17.22
N PHE A 680 -4.79 -14.61 -16.07
CA PHE A 680 -4.38 -13.96 -14.82
C PHE A 680 -4.73 -14.81 -13.61
N HIS A 681 -3.88 -14.79 -12.59
CA HIS A 681 -4.10 -15.42 -11.29
C HIS A 681 -4.02 -14.38 -10.14
N PRO A 682 -4.94 -13.40 -10.06
CA PRO A 682 -4.84 -12.25 -9.18
C PRO A 682 -5.30 -12.57 -7.76
N TYR A 683 -4.61 -13.51 -7.12
CA TYR A 683 -4.81 -13.85 -5.71
C TYR A 683 -4.60 -12.60 -4.85
N GLY A 684 -5.55 -12.27 -3.99
CA GLY A 684 -5.36 -11.15 -3.07
C GLY A 684 -5.90 -9.79 -3.54
N TRP A 685 -6.23 -9.63 -4.83
CA TRP A 685 -6.54 -8.30 -5.38
C TRP A 685 -8.01 -7.91 -5.10
N THR A 686 -8.32 -6.63 -4.96
CA THR A 686 -9.72 -6.19 -5.09
C THR A 686 -10.14 -6.20 -6.56
N ALA A 687 -11.44 -6.25 -6.84
CA ALA A 687 -11.95 -6.09 -8.21
C ALA A 687 -11.49 -4.78 -8.86
N GLY A 688 -11.52 -3.68 -8.10
CA GLY A 688 -11.16 -2.35 -8.58
C GLY A 688 -9.67 -2.19 -8.89
N GLU A 689 -8.78 -2.88 -8.18
CA GLU A 689 -7.35 -2.94 -8.51
C GLU A 689 -7.13 -3.75 -9.79
N PHE A 690 -7.73 -4.94 -9.87
CA PHE A 690 -7.55 -5.82 -11.02
C PHE A 690 -8.09 -5.22 -12.31
N TYR A 691 -9.32 -4.70 -12.30
CA TYR A 691 -9.92 -4.14 -13.52
C TYR A 691 -9.29 -2.83 -13.97
N ARG A 692 -8.71 -2.04 -13.05
CA ARG A 692 -7.91 -0.87 -13.43
C ARG A 692 -6.64 -1.26 -14.17
N PHE A 693 -5.98 -2.32 -13.70
CA PHE A 693 -4.80 -2.87 -14.37
C PHE A 693 -5.16 -3.41 -15.75
N THR A 694 -6.23 -4.20 -15.86
CA THR A 694 -6.64 -4.74 -17.17
C THR A 694 -7.22 -3.70 -18.11
N ASP A 695 -7.82 -2.62 -17.60
CA ASP A 695 -8.23 -1.47 -18.42
C ASP A 695 -7.02 -0.75 -19.06
N GLU A 696 -5.88 -0.67 -18.34
CA GLU A 696 -4.64 -0.15 -18.91
C GLU A 696 -4.11 -1.06 -20.03
N ILE A 697 -4.14 -2.39 -19.81
CA ILE A 697 -3.77 -3.38 -20.83
C ILE A 697 -4.66 -3.24 -22.07
N GLN A 698 -5.98 -3.17 -21.87
CA GLN A 698 -6.94 -3.02 -22.96
C GLN A 698 -6.76 -1.71 -23.73
N ALA A 699 -6.50 -0.60 -23.02
CA ALA A 699 -6.19 0.68 -23.65
C ALA A 699 -4.90 0.61 -24.49
N TYR A 700 -3.86 -0.04 -23.96
CA TYR A 700 -2.61 -0.25 -24.69
C TYR A 700 -2.80 -1.14 -25.92
N ALA A 701 -3.47 -2.29 -25.78
CA ALA A 701 -3.78 -3.20 -26.87
C ALA A 701 -4.52 -2.49 -28.02
N ARG A 702 -5.55 -1.68 -27.70
CA ARG A 702 -6.26 -0.85 -28.68
C ARG A 702 -5.34 0.15 -29.38
N SER A 703 -4.40 0.77 -28.66
CA SER A 703 -3.43 1.69 -29.26
C SER A 703 -2.49 1.01 -30.26
N LYS A 704 -2.33 -0.31 -30.17
CA LYS A 704 -1.56 -1.16 -31.09
C LYS A 704 -2.41 -1.82 -32.18
N GLY A 705 -3.71 -1.48 -32.24
CA GLY A 705 -4.63 -2.06 -33.23
C GLY A 705 -5.19 -3.43 -32.85
N LEU A 706 -4.90 -3.94 -31.66
CA LEU A 706 -5.40 -5.23 -31.15
C LEU A 706 -6.82 -5.05 -30.58
N LYS A 707 -7.84 -5.11 -31.46
CA LYS A 707 -9.22 -4.71 -31.11
C LYS A 707 -10.04 -5.76 -30.35
N ASN A 708 -9.61 -7.02 -30.36
CA ASN A 708 -10.42 -8.15 -29.88
C ASN A 708 -9.81 -8.88 -28.68
N LEU A 709 -8.72 -8.38 -28.10
CA LEU A 709 -8.05 -9.01 -26.97
C LEU A 709 -9.04 -9.21 -25.81
N LYS A 710 -9.22 -10.46 -25.39
CA LYS A 710 -10.04 -10.82 -24.24
C LYS A 710 -9.16 -11.10 -23.02
N LEU A 711 -9.82 -11.30 -21.89
CA LEU A 711 -9.20 -11.59 -20.60
C LEU A 711 -9.87 -12.83 -20.02
N MET A 712 -9.14 -13.64 -19.28
CA MET A 712 -9.72 -14.69 -18.46
C MET A 712 -8.95 -14.76 -17.15
N ILE A 713 -9.67 -14.89 -16.05
CA ILE A 713 -9.03 -15.20 -14.77
C ILE A 713 -9.10 -16.70 -14.62
N THR A 714 -8.02 -17.37 -14.97
CA THR A 714 -7.90 -18.84 -14.97
C THR A 714 -7.73 -19.40 -13.56
N GLU A 715 -7.34 -18.56 -12.60
CA GLU A 715 -7.35 -18.90 -11.18
C GLU A 715 -7.83 -17.72 -10.33
N TRP A 716 -8.99 -17.92 -9.70
CA TRP A 716 -9.72 -16.94 -8.94
C TRP A 716 -9.93 -17.46 -7.52
N ASP A 717 -9.09 -17.05 -6.58
CA ASP A 717 -9.34 -17.31 -5.16
C ASP A 717 -8.64 -16.25 -4.28
N PHE A 718 -8.76 -16.42 -2.96
CA PHE A 718 -8.06 -15.63 -1.95
C PHE A 718 -7.71 -16.52 -0.76
N TRP A 719 -6.63 -16.20 -0.07
CA TRP A 719 -6.16 -16.91 1.12
C TRP A 719 -6.96 -16.55 2.40
N ILE A 720 -8.30 -16.58 2.32
CA ILE A 720 -9.26 -16.31 3.42
C ILE A 720 -10.36 -17.36 3.44
N GLN A 721 -10.99 -17.53 4.60
CA GLN A 721 -12.13 -18.42 4.84
C GLN A 721 -13.27 -17.59 5.45
N GLY A 722 -14.46 -18.16 5.59
CA GLY A 722 -15.57 -17.49 6.26
C GLY A 722 -16.35 -16.57 5.33
N ARG A 723 -17.16 -15.74 5.98
CA ARG A 723 -17.93 -14.64 5.39
C ARG A 723 -17.09 -13.71 4.52
N GLU A 724 -15.81 -13.61 4.81
CA GLU A 724 -14.82 -12.83 4.07
C GLU A 724 -14.60 -13.36 2.66
N LYS A 725 -14.56 -14.69 2.50
CA LYS A 725 -14.49 -15.32 1.18
C LYS A 725 -15.76 -15.07 0.38
N PHE A 726 -16.92 -15.12 1.04
CA PHE A 726 -18.20 -14.79 0.42
C PHE A 726 -18.24 -13.33 -0.07
N ASP A 727 -17.91 -12.34 0.77
CA ASP A 727 -17.84 -10.91 0.37
C ASP A 727 -16.90 -10.68 -0.80
N TYR A 728 -15.71 -11.28 -0.74
CA TYR A 728 -14.72 -11.21 -1.82
C TYR A 728 -15.25 -11.75 -3.15
N MET A 729 -15.93 -12.91 -3.14
CA MET A 729 -16.52 -13.49 -4.36
C MET A 729 -17.67 -12.63 -4.89
N MET A 730 -18.59 -12.21 -4.02
CA MET A 730 -19.76 -11.42 -4.40
C MET A 730 -19.34 -10.09 -5.04
N THR A 731 -18.53 -9.29 -4.34
CA THR A 731 -18.09 -7.96 -4.82
C THR A 731 -17.36 -8.04 -6.15
N ARG A 732 -16.52 -9.07 -6.35
CA ARG A 732 -15.80 -9.23 -7.61
C ARG A 732 -16.72 -9.67 -8.75
N TRP A 733 -17.64 -10.61 -8.55
CA TRP A 733 -18.58 -11.00 -9.63
C TRP A 733 -19.49 -9.85 -10.06
N PHE A 734 -19.96 -9.01 -9.13
CA PHE A 734 -20.68 -7.78 -9.51
C PHE A 734 -19.84 -6.85 -10.38
N ALA A 735 -18.51 -6.83 -10.21
CA ALA A 735 -17.61 -6.08 -11.08
C ALA A 735 -17.28 -6.82 -12.39
N SER A 736 -17.40 -8.15 -12.43
CA SER A 736 -17.13 -8.99 -13.60
C SER A 736 -18.27 -9.02 -14.61
N VAL A 737 -19.51 -9.17 -14.16
CA VAL A 737 -20.66 -9.37 -15.06
C VAL A 737 -20.89 -8.24 -16.08
N PRO A 738 -20.51 -6.96 -15.83
CA PRO A 738 -20.59 -5.91 -16.85
C PRO A 738 -19.48 -5.96 -17.91
N ARG A 739 -18.47 -6.82 -17.76
CA ARG A 739 -17.25 -6.84 -18.61
C ARG A 739 -17.48 -7.69 -19.86
N GLU A 740 -17.54 -7.04 -21.02
CA GLU A 740 -17.62 -7.74 -22.33
C GLU A 740 -16.28 -8.28 -22.83
N ASP A 741 -15.19 -7.81 -22.25
CA ASP A 741 -13.83 -8.24 -22.54
C ASP A 741 -13.37 -9.45 -21.73
N LEU A 742 -14.18 -9.90 -20.76
CA LEU A 742 -13.89 -11.03 -19.90
C LEU A 742 -14.56 -12.31 -20.42
N LEU A 743 -13.78 -13.36 -20.69
CA LEU A 743 -14.28 -14.67 -21.11
C LEU A 743 -14.79 -15.50 -19.92
N GLY A 744 -14.14 -15.36 -18.77
CA GLY A 744 -14.53 -16.12 -17.59
C GLY A 744 -13.67 -15.90 -16.37
N THR A 745 -14.17 -16.44 -15.26
CA THR A 745 -13.51 -16.44 -13.95
C THR A 745 -13.57 -17.83 -13.35
N LEU A 746 -12.42 -18.47 -13.20
CA LEU A 746 -12.29 -19.87 -12.81
C LEU A 746 -11.84 -19.95 -11.36
N HIS A 747 -12.72 -20.42 -10.48
CA HIS A 747 -12.35 -20.63 -9.09
C HIS A 747 -11.43 -21.85 -8.96
N TYR A 748 -10.31 -21.69 -8.24
CA TYR A 748 -9.12 -22.56 -8.34
C TYR A 748 -9.38 -24.05 -8.16
N ARG A 749 -10.48 -24.46 -7.50
CA ARG A 749 -10.95 -25.84 -7.52
C ARG A 749 -12.35 -26.05 -6.99
N LEU A 750 -13.00 -27.12 -7.45
CA LEU A 750 -14.23 -27.60 -6.82
C LEU A 750 -13.93 -28.24 -5.45
N TRP A 751 -12.99 -29.19 -5.39
CA TRP A 751 -12.66 -29.93 -4.18
C TRP A 751 -11.81 -29.11 -3.20
N GLN A 752 -11.96 -29.36 -1.90
CA GLN A 752 -11.10 -28.74 -0.90
C GLN A 752 -9.61 -29.07 -1.13
N TYR A 753 -8.76 -28.06 -1.00
CA TYR A 753 -7.30 -28.19 -0.95
C TYR A 753 -6.78 -27.43 0.23
N VAL A 754 -6.05 -28.14 1.08
CA VAL A 754 -5.46 -27.55 2.28
C VAL A 754 -3.95 -27.50 2.08
N GLU A 755 -3.43 -26.29 2.14
CA GLU A 755 -2.00 -26.03 2.32
C GLU A 755 -1.79 -25.52 3.76
N PRO A 756 -0.56 -25.46 4.30
CA PRO A 756 -0.30 -25.24 5.73
C PRO A 756 -1.02 -24.05 6.39
N ILE A 757 -1.44 -23.05 5.62
CA ILE A 757 -2.20 -21.87 6.09
C ILE A 757 -3.41 -21.52 5.18
N TYR A 758 -3.83 -22.41 4.27
CA TYR A 758 -4.78 -22.07 3.19
C TYR A 758 -5.86 -23.14 2.97
N MET A 759 -7.03 -22.71 2.48
CA MET A 759 -8.12 -23.62 2.07
C MET A 759 -8.77 -23.12 0.78
N PHE A 760 -8.49 -23.80 -0.33
CA PHE A 760 -9.16 -23.60 -1.62
C PHE A 760 -10.30 -24.60 -1.77
N GLY A 761 -11.26 -24.34 -2.66
CA GLY A 761 -12.38 -25.24 -2.90
C GLY A 761 -13.76 -24.60 -2.73
N ILE A 762 -14.75 -25.24 -3.34
CA ILE A 762 -16.17 -24.87 -3.25
C ILE A 762 -16.95 -25.91 -2.44
N LEU A 763 -16.65 -27.20 -2.59
CA LEU A 763 -17.26 -28.28 -1.80
C LEU A 763 -16.36 -28.64 -0.62
N TRP A 764 -16.93 -28.63 0.60
CA TRP A 764 -16.20 -29.01 1.81
C TRP A 764 -16.07 -30.53 1.94
N ALA A 765 -14.87 -30.98 2.35
CA ALA A 765 -14.56 -32.39 2.58
C ALA A 765 -14.46 -32.77 4.06
N GLY A 766 -14.58 -31.80 4.97
CA GLY A 766 -14.18 -31.97 6.36
C GLY A 766 -12.66 -32.14 6.52
N TRP A 767 -12.20 -32.24 7.77
CA TRP A 767 -10.83 -32.64 8.09
C TRP A 767 -10.77 -34.17 8.17
N GLY A 768 -10.72 -34.85 7.02
CA GLY A 768 -10.74 -36.31 6.93
C GLY A 768 -10.24 -36.86 5.59
N PRO A 769 -10.18 -38.19 5.43
CA PRO A 769 -9.82 -38.83 4.15
C PRO A 769 -10.67 -38.32 2.98
N LYS A 770 -10.10 -38.30 1.76
CA LYS A 770 -10.73 -37.82 0.51
C LYS A 770 -12.01 -38.59 0.10
N ASP A 771 -12.34 -39.63 0.84
CA ASP A 771 -13.39 -40.62 0.57
C ASP A 771 -14.71 -40.34 1.30
N VAL A 772 -14.79 -39.25 2.10
CA VAL A 772 -16.04 -38.82 2.80
C VAL A 772 -16.67 -37.56 2.20
N VAL A 773 -16.19 -37.12 1.03
CA VAL A 773 -16.62 -35.85 0.43
C VAL A 773 -18.00 -36.00 -0.21
N GLY A 774 -18.92 -35.11 0.16
CA GLY A 774 -20.29 -35.13 -0.36
C GLY A 774 -21.24 -36.04 0.41
N ALA A 775 -20.92 -36.48 1.63
CA ALA A 775 -21.92 -37.12 2.47
C ALA A 775 -23.13 -36.19 2.68
N ARG A 776 -24.35 -36.74 2.63
CA ARG A 776 -25.57 -36.00 2.92
C ARG A 776 -25.47 -35.41 4.34
N GLY A 777 -25.42 -34.08 4.46
CA GLY A 777 -25.26 -33.38 5.74
C GLY A 777 -23.87 -32.78 6.01
N THR A 778 -22.92 -32.85 5.07
CA THR A 778 -21.66 -32.09 5.18
C THR A 778 -21.91 -30.58 5.08
N PRO A 779 -21.38 -29.76 6.01
CA PRO A 779 -21.53 -28.31 5.96
C PRO A 779 -21.04 -27.71 4.64
N ILE A 780 -21.83 -26.77 4.15
CA ILE A 780 -21.62 -26.06 2.90
C ILE A 780 -20.52 -25.02 3.15
N HIS A 781 -19.50 -24.98 2.30
CA HIS A 781 -18.46 -23.96 2.38
C HIS A 781 -19.01 -22.62 1.89
N ASP A 782 -18.56 -21.52 2.46
CA ASP A 782 -19.01 -20.16 2.19
C ASP A 782 -18.91 -19.78 0.69
N ALA A 783 -17.94 -20.37 -0.02
CA ALA A 783 -17.80 -20.22 -1.46
C ALA A 783 -18.97 -20.83 -2.25
N TYR A 784 -19.50 -21.98 -1.81
CA TYR A 784 -20.66 -22.60 -2.45
C TYR A 784 -21.89 -21.72 -2.36
N ASP A 785 -22.08 -21.01 -1.25
CA ASP A 785 -23.22 -20.11 -1.06
C ASP A 785 -23.26 -18.99 -2.11
N ALA A 786 -22.09 -18.43 -2.44
CA ALA A 786 -21.94 -17.47 -3.53
C ALA A 786 -22.31 -18.11 -4.89
N PHE A 787 -21.80 -19.30 -5.23
CA PHE A 787 -22.19 -19.97 -6.48
C PHE A 787 -23.69 -20.26 -6.54
N TRP A 788 -24.25 -20.73 -5.42
CA TRP A 788 -25.65 -21.09 -5.33
C TRP A 788 -26.55 -19.88 -5.54
N ILE A 789 -26.26 -18.73 -4.93
CA ILE A 789 -27.11 -17.54 -5.09
C ILE A 789 -27.04 -16.96 -6.52
N TRP A 790 -25.93 -17.13 -7.22
CA TRP A 790 -25.72 -16.70 -8.61
C TRP A 790 -26.19 -17.71 -9.68
N ARG A 791 -26.64 -18.92 -9.31
CA ARG A 791 -26.93 -20.04 -10.24
C ARG A 791 -27.88 -19.70 -11.41
N ASP A 792 -28.79 -18.76 -11.20
CA ASP A 792 -29.81 -18.35 -12.17
C ASP A 792 -29.45 -17.08 -12.94
N PHE A 793 -28.35 -16.43 -12.57
CA PHE A 793 -27.87 -15.22 -13.24
C PHE A 793 -27.13 -15.61 -14.52
N ARG A 794 -27.87 -15.78 -15.61
CA ARG A 794 -27.37 -16.22 -16.93
C ARG A 794 -27.98 -15.36 -18.04
N GLY A 795 -27.47 -15.55 -19.25
CA GLY A 795 -28.03 -14.93 -20.46
C GLY A 795 -27.61 -13.47 -20.63
N ARG A 796 -28.58 -12.56 -20.67
CA ARG A 796 -28.34 -11.14 -20.95
C ARG A 796 -28.58 -10.29 -19.71
N ARG A 797 -27.68 -9.36 -19.41
CA ARG A 797 -27.90 -8.36 -18.37
C ARG A 797 -29.03 -7.41 -18.75
N VAL A 798 -29.67 -6.82 -17.75
CA VAL A 798 -30.70 -5.79 -17.93
C VAL A 798 -30.39 -4.57 -17.09
N ALA A 799 -31.05 -3.46 -17.39
CA ALA A 799 -30.78 -2.22 -16.70
C ALA A 799 -31.16 -2.25 -15.22
N THR A 800 -30.27 -1.75 -14.38
CA THR A 800 -30.50 -1.59 -12.94
C THR A 800 -30.16 -0.18 -12.48
N ALA A 801 -30.78 0.26 -11.38
CA ALA A 801 -30.48 1.52 -10.71
C ALA A 801 -30.78 1.41 -9.20
N LYS A 802 -30.12 2.23 -8.38
CA LYS A 802 -30.35 2.31 -6.94
C LYS A 802 -30.42 3.77 -6.52
N ALA A 803 -31.37 4.10 -5.65
CA ALA A 803 -31.57 5.46 -5.14
C ALA A 803 -31.94 5.41 -3.66
N LEU A 804 -31.32 6.29 -2.88
CA LEU A 804 -31.59 6.44 -1.46
C LEU A 804 -32.89 7.24 -1.27
N VAL A 805 -33.76 6.76 -0.37
CA VAL A 805 -35.02 7.42 -0.01
C VAL A 805 -34.85 8.25 1.26
N THR A 806 -34.09 7.73 2.25
CA THR A 806 -33.87 8.41 3.53
C THR A 806 -32.76 9.46 3.42
N ALA A 807 -33.07 10.75 3.61
CA ALA A 807 -32.10 11.85 3.47
C ALA A 807 -30.90 11.79 4.43
N ASP A 808 -31.08 11.19 5.61
CA ASP A 808 -30.06 11.10 6.67
C ASP A 808 -29.26 9.79 6.66
N ALA A 809 -29.42 8.93 5.64
CA ALA A 809 -28.67 7.68 5.57
C ALA A 809 -27.19 7.89 5.21
N PRO A 810 -26.31 6.91 5.48
CA PRO A 810 -24.88 7.03 5.22
C PRO A 810 -24.63 7.39 3.74
N PRO A 811 -23.82 8.42 3.43
CA PRO A 811 -23.59 8.85 2.05
C PRO A 811 -23.10 7.75 1.10
N ARG A 812 -22.42 6.73 1.64
CA ARG A 812 -21.87 5.57 0.90
C ARG A 812 -22.66 4.29 1.03
N LEU A 813 -23.85 4.33 1.65
CA LEU A 813 -24.69 3.14 1.77
C LEU A 813 -24.92 2.45 0.42
N LEU A 814 -25.14 3.24 -0.63
CA LEU A 814 -25.33 2.72 -1.97
C LEU A 814 -24.07 2.06 -2.53
N ASP A 815 -22.85 2.46 -2.12
CA ASP A 815 -21.61 1.83 -2.58
C ASP A 815 -21.51 0.38 -2.11
N HIS A 816 -22.06 0.09 -0.93
CA HIS A 816 -22.12 -1.25 -0.35
C HIS A 816 -23.36 -2.05 -0.78
N LEU A 817 -24.29 -1.46 -1.52
CA LEU A 817 -25.47 -2.14 -2.04
C LEU A 817 -25.31 -2.44 -3.53
N HIS A 818 -24.96 -3.67 -3.86
CA HIS A 818 -24.78 -4.13 -5.23
C HIS A 818 -26.10 -4.68 -5.79
N LEU A 819 -26.40 -4.33 -7.04
CA LEU A 819 -27.63 -4.74 -7.72
C LEU A 819 -27.34 -4.98 -9.19
N ASP A 820 -27.69 -6.17 -9.66
CA ASP A 820 -27.64 -6.52 -11.07
C ASP A 820 -28.79 -7.47 -11.40
N ALA A 821 -29.08 -7.65 -12.68
CA ALA A 821 -30.15 -8.51 -13.11
C ALA A 821 -29.89 -9.09 -14.50
N SER A 822 -30.47 -10.25 -14.76
CA SER A 822 -30.35 -10.95 -16.03
C SER A 822 -31.66 -11.61 -16.49
N GLU A 823 -31.74 -11.86 -17.79
CA GLU A 823 -32.79 -12.66 -18.42
C GLU A 823 -32.15 -13.81 -19.21
N SER A 824 -32.71 -15.01 -19.05
CA SER A 824 -32.28 -16.18 -19.79
C SER A 824 -33.44 -17.14 -20.04
N GLY A 825 -33.83 -17.30 -21.31
CA GLY A 825 -34.83 -18.29 -21.71
C GLY A 825 -36.22 -18.05 -21.10
N GLY A 826 -36.59 -16.79 -20.87
CA GLY A 826 -37.84 -16.38 -20.23
C GLY A 826 -37.81 -16.37 -18.71
N LYS A 827 -36.72 -16.80 -18.07
CA LYS A 827 -36.49 -16.65 -16.63
C LYS A 827 -35.84 -15.30 -16.34
N LEU A 828 -36.42 -14.55 -15.41
CA LEU A 828 -35.89 -13.27 -14.95
C LEU A 828 -35.18 -13.48 -13.61
N SER A 829 -34.00 -12.91 -13.43
CA SER A 829 -33.21 -13.01 -12.19
C SER A 829 -32.69 -11.64 -11.79
N ALA A 830 -32.97 -11.19 -10.57
CA ALA A 830 -32.38 -10.00 -9.98
C ALA A 830 -31.58 -10.40 -8.75
N LEU A 831 -30.34 -9.94 -8.67
CA LEU A 831 -29.44 -10.22 -7.57
C LEU A 831 -29.12 -8.93 -6.82
N LEU A 832 -29.40 -8.94 -5.53
CA LEU A 832 -29.11 -7.87 -4.59
C LEU A 832 -28.07 -8.38 -3.60
N TYR A 833 -27.00 -7.63 -3.36
CA TYR A 833 -26.03 -7.96 -2.33
C TYR A 833 -25.73 -6.73 -1.49
N TYR A 834 -25.86 -6.87 -0.19
CA TYR A 834 -25.48 -5.84 0.75
C TYR A 834 -24.14 -6.22 1.39
N GLY A 835 -23.06 -5.61 0.92
CA GLY A 835 -21.68 -5.89 1.31
C GLY A 835 -21.28 -5.27 2.65
N TRP A 836 -20.01 -5.50 3.02
CA TRP A 836 -19.45 -5.04 4.29
C TRP A 836 -18.92 -3.60 4.28
N ALA A 837 -19.03 -2.90 5.42
CA ALA A 837 -18.13 -1.80 5.77
C ALA A 837 -16.92 -2.36 6.52
N TYR A 838 -15.76 -2.38 5.87
CA TYR A 838 -14.51 -2.79 6.51
C TYR A 838 -14.27 -2.02 7.81
N ASP A 839 -14.09 -2.73 8.93
CA ASP A 839 -14.01 -2.12 10.27
C ASP A 839 -12.61 -1.88 10.79
N GLY A 840 -11.61 -2.32 10.04
CA GLY A 840 -10.23 -2.17 10.43
C GLY A 840 -9.49 -3.42 10.88
N THR A 841 -10.19 -4.49 11.26
CA THR A 841 -9.61 -5.59 12.02
C THR A 841 -9.01 -6.72 11.18
N GLY A 842 -8.94 -6.55 9.86
CA GLY A 842 -8.56 -7.65 8.95
C GLY A 842 -9.73 -8.54 8.57
N TYR A 843 -9.55 -9.34 7.51
CA TYR A 843 -10.48 -10.41 7.11
C TYR A 843 -10.47 -11.63 8.08
N LYS A 844 -10.07 -11.47 9.35
CA LYS A 844 -10.09 -12.56 10.35
C LYS A 844 -10.90 -12.26 11.60
N ASP A 845 -11.32 -11.01 11.80
CA ASP A 845 -12.04 -10.60 13.01
C ASP A 845 -13.36 -9.88 12.64
N TYR A 846 -13.98 -10.34 11.55
CA TYR A 846 -15.24 -9.82 10.98
C TYR A 846 -16.38 -9.72 12.02
N ALA A 847 -16.34 -10.55 13.07
CA ALA A 847 -17.28 -10.49 14.20
C ALA A 847 -17.33 -9.12 14.91
N LYS A 848 -16.30 -8.28 14.75
CA LYS A 848 -16.22 -6.92 15.31
C LYS A 848 -16.58 -5.80 14.31
N GLY A 849 -16.90 -6.21 13.08
CA GLY A 849 -17.27 -5.39 11.93
C GLY A 849 -18.27 -4.27 12.24
N VAL A 850 -18.09 -3.08 11.67
CA VAL A 850 -19.14 -2.05 11.62
C VAL A 850 -20.22 -2.56 10.68
N ALA A 851 -21.22 -3.22 11.25
CA ALA A 851 -22.48 -3.45 10.56
C ALA A 851 -23.11 -2.07 10.32
N TYR A 852 -23.14 -1.62 9.06
CA TYR A 852 -24.17 -0.67 8.66
C TYR A 852 -25.54 -1.26 9.07
N PRO A 853 -26.52 -0.42 9.43
CA PRO A 853 -27.84 -0.92 9.83
C PRO A 853 -28.47 -1.79 8.75
N LYS A 854 -29.47 -2.60 9.14
CA LYS A 854 -30.34 -3.25 8.16
C LYS A 854 -30.94 -2.17 7.25
N VAL A 855 -30.97 -2.46 5.95
CA VAL A 855 -31.52 -1.55 4.95
C VAL A 855 -32.81 -2.14 4.44
N LYS A 856 -33.87 -1.34 4.43
CA LYS A 856 -35.09 -1.72 3.73
C LYS A 856 -34.92 -1.41 2.25
N VAL A 857 -34.86 -2.44 1.43
CA VAL A 857 -34.69 -2.30 -0.03
C VAL A 857 -36.00 -2.66 -0.71
N ASN A 858 -36.62 -1.70 -1.39
CA ASN A 858 -37.76 -1.93 -2.25
C ASN A 858 -37.26 -2.23 -3.67
N VAL A 859 -37.22 -3.50 -4.04
CA VAL A 859 -36.79 -3.95 -5.38
C VAL A 859 -37.97 -3.86 -6.34
N LYS A 860 -37.99 -2.81 -7.16
CA LYS A 860 -38.97 -2.55 -8.20
C LYS A 860 -38.55 -3.21 -9.51
N LEU A 861 -39.26 -4.27 -9.89
CA LEU A 861 -39.08 -5.00 -11.13
C LEU A 861 -40.03 -4.45 -12.20
N THR A 862 -39.51 -3.97 -13.32
CA THR A 862 -40.29 -3.67 -14.52
C THR A 862 -40.23 -4.89 -15.43
N LEU A 863 -41.41 -5.43 -15.78
CA LEU A 863 -41.58 -6.77 -16.31
C LEU A 863 -42.00 -6.70 -17.79
N PRO A 864 -41.46 -7.58 -18.65
CA PRO A 864 -41.95 -7.70 -20.02
C PRO A 864 -43.40 -8.21 -20.03
N PRO A 865 -44.17 -7.94 -21.09
CA PRO A 865 -45.54 -8.43 -21.20
C PRO A 865 -45.58 -9.96 -21.24
N TRP A 866 -46.47 -10.55 -20.45
CA TRP A 866 -46.70 -12.00 -20.41
C TRP A 866 -48.20 -12.33 -20.47
N ALA A 867 -48.51 -13.46 -21.12
CA ALA A 867 -49.89 -13.94 -21.28
C ALA A 867 -50.39 -14.74 -20.06
N ALA A 868 -49.49 -15.44 -19.37
CA ALA A 868 -49.80 -16.26 -18.20
C ALA A 868 -49.28 -15.62 -16.90
N ALA A 869 -49.86 -16.02 -15.78
CA ALA A 869 -49.31 -15.69 -14.46
C ALA A 869 -47.94 -16.36 -14.27
N ARG A 870 -47.07 -15.70 -13.51
CA ARG A 870 -45.71 -16.14 -13.21
C ARG A 870 -45.52 -16.32 -11.72
N LYS A 871 -44.44 -16.98 -11.33
CA LYS A 871 -44.11 -17.23 -9.93
C LYS A 871 -42.78 -16.61 -9.57
N LEU A 872 -42.74 -15.95 -8.42
CA LEU A 872 -41.55 -15.34 -7.87
C LEU A 872 -41.01 -16.15 -6.70
N THR A 873 -39.70 -16.33 -6.66
CA THR A 873 -38.97 -16.93 -5.54
C THR A 873 -37.91 -15.96 -5.06
N VAL A 874 -37.80 -15.78 -3.74
CA VAL A 874 -36.73 -15.04 -3.09
C VAL A 874 -35.86 -16.02 -2.32
N SER A 875 -34.57 -16.04 -2.64
CA SER A 875 -33.55 -16.81 -1.92
C SER A 875 -32.59 -15.87 -1.21
N LYS A 876 -32.04 -16.28 -0.07
CA LYS A 876 -31.08 -15.54 0.76
C LYS A 876 -29.82 -16.39 0.95
N ALA A 877 -28.65 -15.77 0.90
CA ALA A 877 -27.34 -16.35 1.15
C ALA A 877 -26.55 -15.45 2.11
N THR A 878 -25.91 -16.01 3.14
CA THR A 878 -25.21 -15.25 4.21
C THR A 878 -23.71 -15.52 4.29
N GLY A 879 -23.20 -16.37 3.42
CA GLY A 879 -21.85 -16.94 3.50
C GLY A 879 -21.74 -18.10 4.49
N GLU A 880 -22.77 -18.45 5.24
CA GLU A 880 -22.77 -19.62 6.16
C GLU A 880 -23.86 -20.64 5.76
N GLY A 881 -24.58 -20.35 4.67
CA GLY A 881 -25.71 -21.13 4.20
C GLY A 881 -26.73 -20.26 3.46
N PHE A 882 -27.67 -20.93 2.80
CA PHE A 882 -28.76 -20.30 2.07
C PHE A 882 -30.12 -20.80 2.53
N GLU A 883 -31.13 -19.98 2.27
CA GLU A 883 -32.54 -20.33 2.47
C GLU A 883 -33.43 -19.72 1.38
N VAL A 884 -34.57 -20.35 1.13
CA VAL A 884 -35.63 -19.77 0.28
C VAL A 884 -36.61 -19.05 1.20
N THR A 885 -36.55 -17.71 1.23
CA THR A 885 -37.32 -16.86 2.15
C THR A 885 -38.74 -16.61 1.66
N ALA A 886 -38.98 -16.70 0.35
CA ALA A 886 -40.32 -16.69 -0.23
C ALA A 886 -40.31 -17.59 -1.48
N LYS A 887 -41.39 -18.37 -1.68
CA LYS A 887 -41.49 -19.30 -2.80
C LYS A 887 -42.88 -19.22 -3.44
N ASP A 888 -42.92 -19.33 -4.76
CA ASP A 888 -44.15 -19.38 -5.55
C ASP A 888 -45.07 -18.16 -5.33
N VAL A 889 -44.51 -16.97 -5.08
CA VAL A 889 -45.26 -15.72 -4.94
C VAL A 889 -45.90 -15.39 -6.29
N ALA A 890 -47.24 -15.34 -6.33
CA ALA A 890 -47.96 -15.16 -7.58
C ALA A 890 -47.76 -13.75 -8.16
N ILE A 891 -47.36 -13.69 -9.43
CA ILE A 891 -47.37 -12.47 -10.23
C ILE A 891 -48.48 -12.59 -11.30
N PRO A 892 -49.50 -11.71 -11.26
CA PRO A 892 -50.61 -11.79 -12.20
C PRO A 892 -50.19 -11.64 -13.67
N ALA A 893 -50.94 -12.28 -14.57
CA ALA A 893 -50.83 -12.03 -16.00
C ALA A 893 -51.03 -10.53 -16.31
N GLY A 894 -50.29 -10.00 -17.27
CA GLY A 894 -50.28 -8.57 -17.61
C GLY A 894 -49.63 -7.61 -16.61
N ALA A 895 -49.12 -8.08 -15.46
CA ALA A 895 -48.41 -7.22 -14.51
C ALA A 895 -47.16 -6.57 -15.15
N LYS A 896 -47.11 -5.24 -15.16
CA LYS A 896 -45.98 -4.47 -15.72
C LYS A 896 -44.90 -4.15 -14.69
N VAL A 897 -45.27 -4.11 -13.41
CA VAL A 897 -44.38 -3.78 -12.30
C VAL A 897 -44.71 -4.69 -11.13
N HIS A 898 -43.66 -5.16 -10.44
CA HIS A 898 -43.76 -5.82 -9.14
C HIS A 898 -42.75 -5.16 -8.18
N VAL A 899 -43.11 -5.03 -6.91
CA VAL A 899 -42.21 -4.50 -5.87
C VAL A 899 -42.02 -5.56 -4.80
N GLN A 900 -40.78 -6.01 -4.65
CA GLN A 900 -40.38 -6.94 -3.60
C GLN A 900 -39.62 -6.17 -2.52
N ALA A 901 -40.17 -6.09 -1.31
CA ALA A 901 -39.47 -5.52 -0.16
C ALA A 901 -38.51 -6.56 0.43
N ILE A 902 -37.28 -6.13 0.74
CA ILE A 902 -36.25 -6.95 1.39
C ILE A 902 -35.68 -6.14 2.56
N ASP A 903 -35.71 -6.71 3.76
CA ASP A 903 -34.94 -6.21 4.90
C ASP A 903 -33.51 -6.79 4.78
N ALA A 904 -32.65 -6.06 4.08
CA ALA A 904 -31.30 -6.49 3.76
C ALA A 904 -30.37 -6.34 4.97
N GLU A 905 -29.79 -7.46 5.39
CA GLU A 905 -28.75 -7.51 6.41
C GLU A 905 -27.37 -7.38 5.75
N PRO A 906 -26.38 -6.73 6.39
CA PRO A 906 -25.01 -6.73 5.89
C PRO A 906 -24.50 -8.16 5.65
N LEU A 907 -23.65 -8.32 4.62
CA LEU A 907 -23.19 -9.59 4.05
C LEU A 907 -24.27 -10.57 3.64
N THR A 908 -25.39 -10.07 3.19
CA THR A 908 -26.43 -10.95 2.70
C THR A 908 -26.66 -10.69 1.22
N ALA A 909 -26.68 -11.76 0.45
CA ALA A 909 -27.12 -11.74 -0.92
C ALA A 909 -28.54 -12.29 -1.02
N TYR A 910 -29.31 -11.71 -1.92
CA TYR A 910 -30.68 -12.11 -2.22
C TYR A 910 -30.81 -12.29 -3.73
N SER A 911 -31.40 -13.41 -4.12
CA SER A 911 -31.78 -13.69 -5.51
C SER A 911 -33.30 -13.67 -5.60
N ILE A 912 -33.82 -12.83 -6.50
CA ILE A 912 -35.24 -12.75 -6.83
C ILE A 912 -35.40 -13.31 -8.25
N THR A 913 -36.02 -14.47 -8.37
CA THR A 913 -36.26 -15.13 -9.65
C THR A 913 -37.74 -15.13 -10.00
N VAL A 914 -38.06 -14.87 -11.26
CA VAL A 914 -39.42 -14.95 -11.81
C VAL A 914 -39.45 -15.95 -12.95
N GLU A 915 -40.32 -16.96 -12.81
CA GLU A 915 -40.50 -18.08 -13.73
C GLU A 915 -41.94 -18.23 -14.23
#